data_AF-A0A1G6SB38-F1
#
_entry.id   AF-A0A1G6SB38-F1
#
_cell.length_a   1.000
_cell.length_b   1.000
_cell.length_c   1.000
_cell.angle_alpha   90.00
_cell.angle_beta   90.00
_cell.angle_gamma   90.00
#
_symmetry.space_group_name_H-M   'P 1'
#
loop_
_entity.id
_entity.type
_entity.pdbx_description
1 polymer ?
#
loop_
_entity_poly.entity_id
_entity_poly.type
_entity_poly.pdbx_seq_one_letter_code
_entity_poly.pdbx_strand_id
1 'polypeptide(L)'
;MHSVMPENRRTRRGKRSAAATAVATAAGTALLVALIPAQASAAPADKPTPPRLSASPSGQTKAPKSTPIGTPGKDRKLVQEGILQSTFQGLGIGQVPWSEFHEASLSDSVGAQVNYGNGNLLLSANAFDIADAGPGLSFGLAYNGLNTSWKATTGSDYLIHEPNPTSVYVQGPSSTIAVFERDGSGFTPAPGYRQDLTQSSDKKSFTLTSRSNGQKTTFTRSGTTGDARVSKVEDKNGNATTISYSGAFTSKITSVSGRTLTFTNDGSKITKVTDNAGRYVTYTWSGNDLKTFTDTDGKTTAFEYDTSHRMTKVTTPEGRETRFTWNTNLLASITRVVDKTAGTGATTAFRYILPQPGSEGEGVARVTDPRGKNTEVTVDARWRVKKTTDPLGRERSKSWGPDNNVTSAVDGMGVGSTPGNTVKFDYDDSFNPKSATQPTGAQSTAAWTQKSGGHYPETLTSASGDKVTNGYDTSGNMMSQTDTTSGSDGAKWTYDYNPKSGTMDCDGLPGQRCSATDPEGNKTSFTYDSKGNLLKVDRPSAQEDISYTYDALGRTDTVTDGRGIKTVYAYDKRDRLKTQTGDGKVTTFVYDADGNIKTRTSPAGTSTYTYDEQSRERTRSLPAGGASSVTYDASGNVKTSTDAGGTLTYDYNDANQVTTLTQPDGAKTTYAYDSNGDRTTTTYPGGTVQKTDYDKSSRAQKIEVKNGSTVLSTISYDYNKSGKDSDKINKRTIDGAATAYTYDSKGRLTKAVETKSGSTTAGWAYCYDKAGNMTGRSTGTSLPACADTQSAREYNNANELTSLGGDTGFTYDGDGNETSAASPTGTRTGGQWTPYTQLSAMTASGTASTYTYAGVDNNDRLTRGSSTFTNAATGMTREGTTGFVREASGTLTAMTSGGASQYYLTDVQGSVIGLVDASGNRTATYSYGPYGEARTTTGTNQPYRYTGTYLDPSGLYKMGARYYDPQLGRFTQPDPSGKESNLYAYAAGDPINRFDPSGEANALSGFVDRVGKYKDYIDLGKDAWNGDWKGVGSTLAGMAGGALVGSTCAAVTVAFGVATGGAGLVTGAACLVASEVGSYAASDFVDRQF
;
A
#
# COMPACT_ATOMS: atom_id res chain seq x y z
N MET A 1 6.81 17.78 1.33
CA MET A 1 5.85 17.11 2.26
C MET A 1 4.38 17.49 2.02
N HIS A 2 4.07 18.61 1.38
CA HIS A 2 2.74 19.25 1.39
C HIS A 2 1.70 18.71 0.36
N SER A 3 2.01 17.61 -0.33
CA SER A 3 1.39 17.29 -1.62
C SER A 3 0.96 15.81 -1.79
N VAL A 4 1.04 14.97 -0.74
CA VAL A 4 0.87 13.50 -0.83
C VAL A 4 0.01 12.90 0.29
N MET A 5 0.39 13.14 1.57
CA MET A 5 -0.25 12.62 2.80
C MET A 5 -1.76 12.27 2.73
N PRO A 6 -2.69 13.20 2.42
CA PRO A 6 -4.14 12.96 2.45
C PRO A 6 -4.62 11.78 1.60
N GLU A 7 -3.90 11.44 0.53
CA GLU A 7 -4.29 10.40 -0.42
C GLU A 7 -4.43 9.03 0.26
N ASN A 8 -3.75 8.87 1.41
CA ASN A 8 -3.79 7.69 2.25
C ASN A 8 -5.15 7.43 2.92
N ARG A 9 -6.07 8.41 3.03
CA ARG A 9 -7.36 8.19 3.73
C ARG A 9 -8.37 7.34 2.95
N ARG A 10 -8.37 7.36 1.60
CA ARG A 10 -9.29 6.55 0.77
C ARG A 10 -8.84 5.09 0.66
N THR A 11 -7.53 4.86 0.50
CA THR A 11 -6.92 3.53 0.62
C THR A 11 -7.06 2.99 2.03
N ARG A 12 -6.94 3.82 3.08
CA ARG A 12 -7.25 3.43 4.46
C ARG A 12 -8.74 3.15 4.68
N ARG A 13 -9.73 3.90 4.18
CA ARG A 13 -11.17 3.56 4.36
C ARG A 13 -11.58 2.26 3.63
N GLY A 14 -11.01 1.99 2.45
CA GLY A 14 -11.21 0.74 1.71
C GLY A 14 -10.44 -0.46 2.30
N LYS A 15 -9.16 -0.30 2.67
CA LYS A 15 -8.32 -1.37 3.27
C LYS A 15 -8.51 -1.54 4.77
N ARG A 16 -9.07 -0.55 5.49
CA ARG A 16 -9.61 -0.75 6.85
C ARG A 16 -10.95 -1.46 6.82
N SER A 17 -11.66 -1.49 5.67
CA SER A 17 -12.69 -2.51 5.50
C SER A 17 -12.06 -3.91 5.46
N ALA A 18 -10.82 -4.06 4.96
CA ALA A 18 -10.00 -5.27 5.18
C ALA A 18 -9.61 -5.49 6.66
N ALA A 19 -8.80 -4.60 7.24
CA ALA A 19 -8.08 -4.82 8.49
C ALA A 19 -8.45 -3.85 9.64
N ALA A 20 -9.70 -3.39 9.74
CA ALA A 20 -10.20 -2.76 10.97
C ALA A 20 -10.75 -3.80 11.94
N THR A 21 -9.85 -4.55 12.57
CA THR A 21 -10.10 -5.00 13.94
C THR A 21 -8.85 -4.81 14.80
N ALA A 22 -8.52 -3.54 15.06
CA ALA A 22 -8.10 -3.07 16.38
C ALA A 22 -8.17 -1.53 16.40
N VAL A 23 -9.13 -1.04 17.17
CA VAL A 23 -9.37 0.36 17.61
C VAL A 23 -10.23 1.26 16.72
N ALA A 24 -11.35 1.74 17.32
CA ALA A 24 -12.55 2.17 16.59
C ALA A 24 -13.58 3.01 17.42
N THR A 25 -13.40 4.33 17.64
CA THR A 25 -14.30 5.20 18.49
C THR A 25 -14.26 6.69 18.07
N ALA A 26 -15.25 7.62 18.09
CA ALA A 26 -14.92 9.07 17.90
C ALA A 26 -15.95 10.21 18.23
N ALA A 27 -15.60 11.14 19.16
CA ALA A 27 -16.06 12.57 19.38
C ALA A 27 -17.58 12.95 19.39
N GLY A 28 -18.22 13.98 20.01
CA GLY A 28 -18.00 15.14 20.92
C GLY A 28 -19.24 16.09 21.11
N THR A 29 -19.04 17.41 21.40
CA THR A 29 -20.01 18.58 21.53
C THR A 29 -21.21 18.47 22.52
N ALA A 30 -22.22 19.37 22.66
CA ALA A 30 -22.75 20.57 21.93
C ALA A 30 -23.59 21.50 22.87
N LEU A 31 -24.24 22.65 22.57
CA LEU A 31 -24.64 23.54 21.42
C LEU A 31 -24.93 24.97 22.02
N LEU A 32 -25.16 26.13 21.36
CA LEU A 32 -25.19 26.55 19.95
C LEU A 32 -24.11 27.64 19.67
N VAL A 33 -24.26 28.99 19.59
CA VAL A 33 -25.35 30.01 19.51
C VAL A 33 -24.91 31.07 18.45
N ALA A 34 -25.80 31.83 17.78
CA ALA A 34 -25.45 32.57 16.54
C ALA A 34 -26.13 33.95 16.33
N LEU A 35 -25.52 34.83 15.50
CA LEU A 35 -26.04 36.11 14.99
C LEU A 35 -25.46 36.49 13.60
N ILE A 36 -25.86 37.63 13.02
CA ILE A 36 -25.84 37.99 11.57
C ILE A 36 -25.70 39.54 11.42
N PRO A 37 -25.11 40.17 10.34
CA PRO A 37 -24.54 39.62 9.09
C PRO A 37 -23.13 40.14 8.69
N ALA A 38 -22.31 39.31 8.02
CA ALA A 38 -21.62 39.65 6.76
C ALA A 38 -20.62 38.55 6.35
N GLN A 39 -21.03 37.84 5.29
CA GLN A 39 -20.26 37.12 4.27
C GLN A 39 -18.96 36.37 4.63
N ALA A 40 -19.17 35.05 4.65
CA ALA A 40 -18.41 34.04 3.90
C ALA A 40 -17.04 33.65 4.46
N SER A 41 -17.08 32.59 5.28
CA SER A 41 -15.93 31.88 5.81
C SER A 41 -15.18 31.10 4.74
N ALA A 42 -13.88 30.94 5.03
CA ALA A 42 -12.98 30.01 4.39
C ALA A 42 -13.28 28.54 4.76
N ALA A 43 -12.94 27.70 3.76
CA ALA A 43 -12.07 26.53 3.75
C ALA A 43 -12.32 25.29 4.63
N PRO A 44 -12.35 24.15 3.91
CA PRO A 44 -11.96 22.81 4.38
C PRO A 44 -10.98 22.04 3.43
N ALA A 45 -10.09 21.17 3.95
CA ALA A 45 -8.91 20.46 3.40
C ALA A 45 -8.97 19.55 2.13
N ASP A 46 -8.56 18.26 2.22
CA ASP A 46 -7.54 17.62 1.34
C ASP A 46 -7.83 16.16 0.80
N LYS A 47 -6.95 15.65 -0.09
CA LYS A 47 -7.23 14.91 -1.35
C LYS A 47 -7.08 13.37 -1.38
N PRO A 48 -7.96 12.62 -2.09
CA PRO A 48 -7.73 11.26 -2.62
C PRO A 48 -7.15 11.21 -4.06
N THR A 49 -6.28 10.24 -4.30
CA THR A 49 -5.78 9.79 -5.62
C THR A 49 -6.90 9.14 -6.45
N PRO A 50 -6.82 9.17 -7.80
CA PRO A 50 -7.49 8.18 -8.62
C PRO A 50 -6.92 6.78 -8.31
N PRO A 51 -7.74 5.74 -8.10
CA PRO A 51 -7.23 4.39 -7.94
C PRO A 51 -6.50 3.97 -9.21
N ARG A 52 -5.29 3.43 -9.03
CA ARG A 52 -4.69 2.58 -10.06
C ARG A 52 -5.63 1.38 -10.27
N LEU A 53 -5.80 1.02 -11.55
CA LEU A 53 -6.60 -0.11 -12.00
C LEU A 53 -6.02 -1.43 -11.46
N SER A 54 -6.37 -1.84 -10.23
CA SER A 54 -6.12 -3.21 -9.78
C SER A 54 -7.24 -4.10 -10.31
N ALA A 55 -6.94 -4.94 -11.31
CA ALA A 55 -7.88 -5.85 -11.97
C ALA A 55 -8.86 -6.51 -10.98
N SER A 56 -10.17 -6.29 -11.13
CA SER A 56 -11.15 -6.85 -10.19
C SER A 56 -12.59 -6.94 -10.64
N PRO A 57 -13.34 -7.93 -10.10
CA PRO A 57 -14.15 -8.89 -10.86
C PRO A 57 -15.64 -8.51 -11.03
N SER A 58 -16.00 -7.64 -12.00
CA SER A 58 -17.41 -7.33 -12.33
C SER A 58 -17.62 -6.41 -13.56
N GLY A 59 -18.45 -6.59 -14.59
CA GLY A 59 -19.48 -7.55 -15.10
C GLY A 59 -19.95 -7.01 -16.50
N GLN A 60 -20.64 -7.69 -17.43
CA GLN A 60 -21.43 -8.93 -17.48
C GLN A 60 -21.45 -9.53 -18.93
N THR A 61 -22.15 -10.64 -19.17
CA THR A 61 -22.59 -11.12 -20.51
C THR A 61 -24.01 -11.74 -20.49
N LYS A 62 -24.63 -12.03 -21.65
CA LYS A 62 -25.85 -12.88 -21.72
C LYS A 62 -25.45 -14.33 -21.42
N ALA A 63 -25.94 -14.85 -20.30
CA ALA A 63 -25.60 -16.17 -19.78
C ALA A 63 -25.78 -17.30 -20.82
N PRO A 64 -24.76 -18.16 -21.06
CA PRO A 64 -24.99 -19.50 -21.59
C PRO A 64 -25.83 -20.30 -20.60
N LYS A 65 -26.72 -21.17 -21.11
CA LYS A 65 -27.48 -22.11 -20.28
C LYS A 65 -26.52 -22.86 -19.34
N SER A 66 -26.82 -22.84 -18.04
CA SER A 66 -26.21 -23.73 -17.07
C SER A 66 -26.35 -25.17 -17.56
N THR A 67 -25.24 -25.87 -17.74
CA THR A 67 -25.27 -27.33 -17.90
C THR A 67 -25.80 -27.92 -16.59
N PRO A 68 -26.85 -28.76 -16.62
CA PRO A 68 -27.30 -29.48 -15.42
C PRO A 68 -26.13 -30.28 -14.83
N ILE A 69 -26.04 -30.23 -13.51
CA ILE A 69 -25.08 -31.01 -12.71
C ILE A 69 -25.26 -32.49 -13.04
N GLY A 70 -24.20 -33.14 -13.52
CA GLY A 70 -24.09 -34.60 -13.40
C GLY A 70 -24.01 -34.95 -11.92
N THR A 71 -24.88 -35.84 -11.46
CA THR A 71 -25.02 -36.27 -10.07
C THR A 71 -23.65 -36.57 -9.44
N PRO A 72 -23.26 -35.88 -8.35
CA PRO A 72 -22.06 -36.25 -7.59
C PRO A 72 -22.18 -37.70 -7.10
N GLY A 73 -21.08 -38.45 -7.17
CA GLY A 73 -21.01 -39.85 -6.72
C GLY A 73 -21.58 -40.03 -5.30
N LYS A 74 -22.29 -41.14 -5.09
CA LYS A 74 -23.22 -41.42 -3.98
C LYS A 74 -22.66 -41.42 -2.54
N ASP A 75 -21.38 -41.08 -2.31
CA ASP A 75 -20.73 -41.37 -1.02
C ASP A 75 -20.15 -40.15 -0.25
N ARG A 76 -20.62 -38.92 -0.49
CA ARG A 76 -20.27 -37.78 0.39
C ARG A 76 -21.51 -37.11 0.94
N LYS A 77 -21.84 -37.39 2.21
CA LYS A 77 -22.90 -36.71 2.94
C LYS A 77 -22.57 -35.21 3.02
N LEU A 78 -23.47 -34.38 2.49
CA LEU A 78 -23.58 -32.97 2.88
C LEU A 78 -23.77 -32.91 4.40
N VAL A 79 -23.17 -31.91 5.04
CA VAL A 79 -23.37 -31.68 6.49
C VAL A 79 -24.86 -31.52 6.77
N GLN A 80 -25.38 -32.41 7.61
CA GLN A 80 -26.74 -32.36 8.15
C GLN A 80 -26.78 -31.30 9.28
N GLU A 81 -27.85 -30.51 9.30
CA GLU A 81 -28.09 -29.44 10.28
C GLU A 81 -28.03 -29.96 11.73
N GLY A 82 -27.40 -29.19 12.63
CA GLY A 82 -27.75 -29.25 14.05
C GLY A 82 -26.73 -29.78 15.06
N ILE A 83 -25.41 -29.74 14.83
CA ILE A 83 -24.43 -29.99 15.91
C ILE A 83 -23.19 -29.08 15.74
N LEU A 84 -23.25 -27.87 16.28
CA LEU A 84 -22.03 -27.13 16.66
C LEU A 84 -21.58 -27.69 18.02
N GLN A 85 -20.56 -28.55 18.04
CA GLN A 85 -20.00 -29.12 19.27
C GLN A 85 -19.47 -28.02 20.19
N SER A 86 -19.64 -28.20 21.51
CA SER A 86 -19.17 -27.29 22.57
C SER A 86 -17.64 -27.12 22.65
N THR A 87 -16.87 -27.91 21.91
CA THR A 87 -15.40 -27.88 21.90
C THR A 87 -14.80 -27.25 20.64
N PHE A 88 -15.62 -26.90 19.64
CA PHE A 88 -15.13 -26.25 18.44
C PHE A 88 -15.71 -24.85 18.27
N GLN A 89 -14.81 -23.87 18.20
CA GLN A 89 -15.06 -22.45 18.49
C GLN A 89 -15.66 -21.69 17.29
N GLY A 90 -16.69 -22.25 16.63
CA GLY A 90 -17.44 -21.64 15.53
C GLY A 90 -18.34 -20.46 15.94
N LEU A 91 -18.01 -19.76 17.02
CA LEU A 91 -18.76 -18.61 17.50
C LEU A 91 -18.19 -17.34 16.86
N GLY A 92 -19.01 -16.58 16.14
CA GLY A 92 -18.69 -15.19 15.79
C GLY A 92 -17.55 -14.96 14.80
N ILE A 93 -17.04 -16.02 14.17
CA ILE A 93 -15.82 -16.12 13.35
C ILE A 93 -15.33 -14.84 12.62
N GLY A 94 -16.21 -13.98 12.09
CA GLY A 94 -15.90 -12.57 11.82
C GLY A 94 -14.63 -12.32 10.98
N GLN A 95 -13.90 -11.25 11.29
CA GLN A 95 -12.55 -11.01 10.76
C GLN A 95 -11.48 -11.58 11.70
N VAL A 96 -10.93 -12.76 11.38
CA VAL A 96 -9.79 -13.35 12.12
C VAL A 96 -8.50 -13.37 11.30
N PRO A 97 -7.32 -13.40 11.97
CA PRO A 97 -6.01 -13.27 11.31
C PRO A 97 -5.65 -14.35 10.26
N TRP A 98 -6.40 -15.45 10.17
CA TRP A 98 -6.14 -16.51 9.20
C TRP A 98 -7.27 -16.67 8.17
N SER A 99 -8.27 -15.78 8.18
CA SER A 99 -9.37 -15.81 7.22
C SER A 99 -9.00 -15.06 5.94
N GLU A 100 -9.50 -15.57 4.81
CA GLU A 100 -9.39 -14.92 3.51
C GLU A 100 -10.78 -14.52 3.00
N PHE A 101 -10.83 -13.44 2.22
CA PHE A 101 -12.09 -12.77 1.89
C PHE A 101 -12.21 -12.39 0.42
N HIS A 102 -13.44 -12.38 -0.06
CA HIS A 102 -13.86 -11.55 -1.19
C HIS A 102 -14.28 -10.19 -0.65
N GLU A 103 -13.81 -9.08 -1.24
CA GLU A 103 -14.14 -7.73 -0.80
C GLU A 103 -14.90 -6.94 -1.86
N ALA A 104 -15.86 -6.12 -1.42
CA ALA A 104 -16.59 -5.19 -2.26
C ALA A 104 -16.75 -3.85 -1.53
N SER A 105 -16.13 -2.79 -2.07
CA SER A 105 -16.36 -1.42 -1.59
C SER A 105 -17.66 -0.89 -2.21
N LEU A 106 -18.62 -0.47 -1.36
CA LEU A 106 -19.92 0.00 -1.83
C LEU A 106 -19.96 1.52 -1.92
N SER A 107 -19.39 2.21 -0.93
CA SER A 107 -19.14 3.65 -0.89
C SER A 107 -17.89 3.92 -0.05
N ASP A 108 -17.51 5.19 0.11
CA ASP A 108 -16.45 5.61 1.05
C ASP A 108 -16.79 5.36 2.53
N SER A 109 -18.04 5.01 2.90
CA SER A 109 -18.42 4.67 4.28
C SER A 109 -18.93 3.24 4.46
N VAL A 110 -19.18 2.48 3.39
CA VAL A 110 -19.76 1.13 3.48
C VAL A 110 -18.96 0.12 2.67
N GLY A 111 -18.49 -0.93 3.34
CA GLY A 111 -17.79 -2.06 2.75
C GLY A 111 -18.51 -3.38 3.02
N ALA A 112 -18.31 -4.36 2.15
CA ALA A 112 -18.79 -5.72 2.30
C ALA A 112 -17.66 -6.73 2.07
N GLN A 113 -17.69 -7.84 2.82
CA GLN A 113 -16.74 -8.92 2.70
C GLN A 113 -17.40 -10.29 2.83
N VAL A 114 -16.87 -11.28 2.12
CA VAL A 114 -17.32 -12.67 2.19
C VAL A 114 -16.15 -13.54 2.59
N ASN A 115 -16.26 -14.23 3.71
CA ASN A 115 -15.21 -15.12 4.18
C ASN A 115 -15.22 -16.43 3.37
N TYR A 116 -14.10 -16.79 2.74
CA TYR A 116 -14.00 -18.01 1.95
C TYR A 116 -14.05 -19.28 2.80
N GLY A 117 -13.59 -19.20 4.04
CA GLY A 117 -13.55 -20.28 5.02
C GLY A 117 -14.93 -20.78 5.44
N ASN A 118 -15.89 -19.87 5.60
CA ASN A 118 -17.16 -20.17 6.25
C ASN A 118 -18.40 -19.53 5.58
N GLY A 119 -18.24 -18.81 4.46
CA GLY A 119 -19.33 -18.20 3.71
C GLY A 119 -20.06 -17.04 4.41
N ASN A 120 -19.50 -16.52 5.51
CA ASN A 120 -20.06 -15.40 6.25
C ASN A 120 -19.95 -14.09 5.47
N LEU A 121 -21.04 -13.32 5.44
CA LEU A 121 -21.05 -11.95 4.94
C LEU A 121 -20.83 -10.98 6.11
N LEU A 122 -19.81 -10.14 5.99
CA LEU A 122 -19.54 -9.03 6.89
C LEU A 122 -19.81 -7.71 6.16
N LEU A 123 -20.51 -6.77 6.80
CA LEU A 123 -20.57 -5.39 6.31
C LEU A 123 -20.12 -4.43 7.39
N SER A 124 -19.50 -3.33 6.99
CA SER A 124 -19.17 -2.21 7.87
C SER A 124 -19.88 -0.95 7.40
N ALA A 125 -20.42 -0.18 8.34
CA ALA A 125 -20.91 1.17 8.15
C ALA A 125 -20.09 2.11 9.04
N ASN A 126 -19.08 2.73 8.44
CA ASN A 126 -18.10 3.56 9.14
C ASN A 126 -18.64 4.99 9.30
N ALA A 127 -18.80 5.43 10.54
CA ALA A 127 -19.39 6.73 10.86
C ALA A 127 -18.34 7.81 11.06
N PHE A 128 -17.35 7.55 11.91
CA PHE A 128 -16.26 8.48 12.19
C PHE A 128 -14.93 7.74 12.10
N ASP A 129 -13.87 8.46 11.73
CA ASP A 129 -12.47 8.07 11.83
C ASP A 129 -11.69 9.36 12.09
N ILE A 130 -11.71 9.79 13.35
CA ILE A 130 -11.08 11.02 13.80
C ILE A 130 -9.64 10.69 14.19
N ALA A 131 -8.77 11.57 13.76
CA ALA A 131 -7.37 11.56 14.10
C ALA A 131 -7.11 11.58 15.63
N ASP A 132 -6.04 10.95 16.12
CA ASP A 132 -5.57 11.11 17.51
C ASP A 132 -4.15 10.58 17.74
N ALA A 133 -3.48 11.10 18.77
CA ALA A 133 -2.12 10.77 19.15
C ALA A 133 -1.96 9.38 19.80
N GLY A 134 -3.06 8.79 20.28
CA GLY A 134 -3.09 7.49 20.93
C GLY A 134 -3.68 6.38 20.05
N PRO A 135 -4.47 5.46 20.63
CA PRO A 135 -5.08 4.33 19.92
C PRO A 135 -5.96 4.68 18.69
N GLY A 136 -6.22 5.96 18.37
CA GLY A 136 -6.96 6.32 17.17
C GLY A 136 -8.46 6.05 17.29
N LEU A 137 -9.23 6.60 16.35
CA LEU A 137 -10.58 7.04 16.69
C LEU A 137 -11.65 6.77 15.58
N SER A 138 -11.96 5.49 15.27
CA SER A 138 -12.96 5.13 14.22
C SER A 138 -14.28 4.41 14.60
N PHE A 139 -15.33 5.09 15.09
CA PHE A 139 -16.63 4.43 15.39
C PHE A 139 -17.39 4.00 14.13
N GLY A 140 -18.01 2.81 14.17
CA GLY A 140 -18.92 2.31 13.16
C GLY A 140 -19.84 1.21 13.67
N LEU A 141 -20.69 0.70 12.77
CA LEU A 141 -21.47 -0.52 13.00
C LEU A 141 -20.98 -1.61 12.05
N ALA A 142 -20.93 -2.85 12.53
CA ALA A 142 -20.59 -4.03 11.75
C ALA A 142 -21.75 -5.04 11.76
N TYR A 143 -22.13 -5.51 10.57
CA TYR A 143 -23.08 -6.61 10.40
C TYR A 143 -22.33 -7.92 10.25
N ASN A 144 -22.80 -8.99 10.90
CA ASN A 144 -22.26 -10.33 10.76
C ASN A 144 -23.36 -11.32 10.37
N GLY A 145 -23.24 -11.92 9.18
CA GLY A 145 -24.24 -12.80 8.59
C GLY A 145 -24.50 -14.09 9.37
N LEU A 146 -23.55 -14.57 10.17
CA LEU A 146 -23.74 -15.78 10.98
C LEU A 146 -24.61 -15.56 12.22
N ASN A 147 -24.60 -14.34 12.77
CA ASN A 147 -25.44 -13.98 13.92
C ASN A 147 -26.61 -13.03 13.56
N THR A 148 -26.71 -12.66 12.28
CA THR A 148 -27.73 -11.78 11.69
C THR A 148 -28.02 -10.53 12.52
N SER A 149 -26.95 -9.88 12.99
CA SER A 149 -27.07 -8.70 13.85
C SER A 149 -26.03 -7.62 13.53
N TRP A 150 -26.40 -6.36 13.79
CA TRP A 150 -25.46 -5.24 13.80
C TRP A 150 -24.89 -5.03 15.19
N LYS A 151 -23.59 -4.79 15.25
CA LYS A 151 -22.84 -4.52 16.47
C LYS A 151 -22.03 -3.25 16.33
N ALA A 152 -21.91 -2.48 17.41
CA ALA A 152 -20.97 -1.39 17.46
C ALA A 152 -19.53 -1.92 17.41
N THR A 153 -18.66 -1.25 16.67
CA THR A 153 -17.24 -1.62 16.59
C THR A 153 -16.46 -1.38 17.89
N THR A 154 -17.12 -0.83 18.90
CA THR A 154 -16.59 -0.54 20.24
C THR A 154 -17.74 -0.40 21.24
N GLY A 155 -17.42 -0.11 22.49
CA GLY A 155 -18.42 0.28 23.47
C GLY A 155 -19.15 -0.93 24.06
N SER A 156 -20.47 -0.95 24.05
CA SER A 156 -21.24 -2.00 24.73
C SER A 156 -21.13 -3.38 24.09
N ASP A 157 -20.82 -3.45 22.79
CA ASP A 157 -20.71 -4.69 22.03
C ASP A 157 -19.29 -5.26 21.96
N TYR A 158 -18.28 -4.51 22.41
CA TYR A 158 -16.91 -5.00 22.61
C TYR A 158 -16.75 -5.41 24.08
N LEU A 159 -16.85 -6.71 24.34
CA LEU A 159 -16.98 -7.24 25.69
C LEU A 159 -16.23 -8.57 25.89
N ILE A 160 -16.07 -8.92 27.15
CA ILE A 160 -15.68 -10.23 27.62
C ILE A 160 -16.89 -10.91 28.26
N HIS A 161 -17.13 -12.15 27.83
CA HIS A 161 -18.17 -13.03 28.36
C HIS A 161 -17.53 -14.27 29.01
N GLU A 162 -18.09 -14.72 30.13
CA GLU A 162 -17.64 -15.92 30.85
C GLU A 162 -18.72 -17.02 30.71
N PRO A 163 -18.70 -17.79 29.61
CA PRO A 163 -19.77 -18.75 29.31
C PRO A 163 -19.77 -19.96 30.26
N ASN A 164 -18.61 -20.28 30.85
CA ASN A 164 -18.42 -21.39 31.76
C ASN A 164 -17.21 -21.13 32.69
N PRO A 165 -16.98 -21.96 33.72
CA PRO A 165 -15.88 -21.75 34.67
C PRO A 165 -14.47 -21.96 34.11
N THR A 166 -14.32 -22.55 32.92
CA THR A 166 -13.00 -22.94 32.38
C THR A 166 -12.51 -22.05 31.25
N SER A 167 -13.36 -21.21 30.67
CA SER A 167 -13.02 -20.39 29.49
C SER A 167 -13.59 -18.98 29.57
N VAL A 168 -12.95 -18.06 28.85
CA VAL A 168 -13.35 -16.67 28.71
C VAL A 168 -13.37 -16.30 27.23
N TYR A 169 -14.47 -15.68 26.78
CA TYR A 169 -14.67 -15.27 25.40
C TYR A 169 -14.47 -13.77 25.28
N VAL A 170 -13.51 -13.35 24.47
CA VAL A 170 -13.33 -11.95 24.09
C VAL A 170 -14.08 -11.72 22.77
N GLN A 171 -15.16 -10.96 22.81
CA GLN A 171 -15.96 -10.62 21.62
C GLN A 171 -15.51 -9.29 21.04
N GLY A 172 -14.96 -9.29 19.82
CA GLY A 172 -14.46 -8.11 19.13
C GLY A 172 -15.48 -7.32 18.28
N PRO A 173 -15.02 -6.21 17.67
CA PRO A 173 -15.79 -5.25 16.86
C PRO A 173 -16.66 -5.81 15.72
N SER A 174 -16.29 -6.95 15.13
CA SER A 174 -17.03 -7.63 14.04
C SER A 174 -17.77 -8.89 14.53
N SER A 175 -18.04 -8.95 15.84
CA SER A 175 -18.49 -10.14 16.57
C SER A 175 -17.50 -11.29 16.56
N THR A 176 -16.22 -11.06 16.23
CA THR A 176 -15.14 -12.06 16.36
C THR A 176 -15.08 -12.57 17.78
N ILE A 177 -14.85 -13.87 17.98
CA ILE A 177 -14.71 -14.43 19.32
C ILE A 177 -13.36 -15.14 19.43
N ALA A 178 -12.52 -14.61 20.33
CA ALA A 178 -11.30 -15.27 20.77
C ALA A 178 -11.57 -15.98 22.10
N VAL A 179 -11.21 -17.25 22.18
CA VAL A 179 -11.43 -18.08 23.37
C VAL A 179 -10.11 -18.26 24.12
N PHE A 180 -10.12 -17.88 25.39
CA PHE A 180 -9.00 -18.01 26.32
C PHE A 180 -9.37 -19.04 27.39
N GLU A 181 -8.67 -20.17 27.38
CA GLU A 181 -8.84 -21.22 28.40
C GLU A 181 -8.11 -20.82 29.68
N ARG A 182 -8.72 -21.07 30.84
CA ARG A 182 -8.14 -20.81 32.15
C ARG A 182 -7.16 -21.92 32.53
N ASP A 183 -6.05 -21.56 33.18
CA ASP A 183 -5.27 -22.48 34.03
C ASP A 183 -4.76 -21.74 35.27
N GLY A 184 -4.80 -22.40 36.43
CA GLY A 184 -4.37 -21.85 37.73
C GLY A 184 -5.02 -20.50 38.08
N SER A 185 -4.33 -19.42 37.70
CA SER A 185 -4.80 -18.03 37.79
C SER A 185 -4.63 -17.22 36.49
N GLY A 186 -4.09 -17.84 35.43
CA GLY A 186 -3.81 -17.23 34.13
C GLY A 186 -4.68 -17.80 32.99
N PHE A 187 -4.25 -17.51 31.76
CA PHE A 187 -4.96 -17.90 30.54
C PHE A 187 -4.00 -18.46 29.49
N THR A 188 -4.44 -19.49 28.77
CA THR A 188 -3.78 -19.93 27.55
C THR A 188 -4.14 -18.95 26.42
N PRO A 189 -3.15 -18.43 25.67
CA PRO A 189 -3.41 -17.54 24.54
C PRO A 189 -4.32 -18.18 23.50
N ALA A 190 -5.27 -17.41 22.98
CA ALA A 190 -6.11 -17.84 21.86
C ALA A 190 -5.23 -18.05 20.60
N PRO A 191 -5.21 -19.25 19.99
CA PRO A 191 -4.31 -19.54 18.87
C PRO A 191 -4.46 -18.56 17.70
N GLY A 192 -3.35 -18.00 17.24
CA GLY A 192 -3.28 -17.09 16.08
C GLY A 192 -3.73 -15.65 16.33
N TYR A 193 -4.33 -15.35 17.50
CA TYR A 193 -4.66 -13.96 17.87
C TYR A 193 -3.45 -13.20 18.39
N ARG A 194 -2.40 -13.90 18.83
CA ARG A 194 -1.14 -13.33 19.34
C ARG A 194 -1.40 -12.25 20.42
N GLN A 195 -2.32 -12.57 21.33
CA GLN A 195 -2.77 -11.72 22.43
C GLN A 195 -2.69 -12.46 23.76
N ASP A 196 -2.39 -11.74 24.84
CA ASP A 196 -2.36 -12.24 26.20
C ASP A 196 -3.52 -11.66 27.01
N LEU A 197 -4.29 -12.52 27.67
CA LEU A 197 -5.37 -12.10 28.56
C LEU A 197 -4.91 -12.21 30.01
N THR A 198 -5.23 -11.19 30.81
CA THR A 198 -5.03 -11.19 32.26
C THR A 198 -6.31 -10.74 32.97
N GLN A 199 -6.54 -11.24 34.18
CA GLN A 199 -7.68 -10.85 35.02
C GLN A 199 -7.16 -10.18 36.30
N SER A 200 -7.78 -9.09 36.72
CA SER A 200 -7.42 -8.43 37.99
C SER A 200 -7.78 -9.32 39.18
N SER A 201 -7.03 -9.20 40.29
CA SER A 201 -7.22 -10.00 41.50
C SER A 201 -8.60 -9.84 42.14
N ASP A 202 -9.20 -8.66 42.00
CA ASP A 202 -10.58 -8.37 42.46
C ASP A 202 -11.67 -8.92 41.52
N LYS A 203 -11.28 -9.53 40.39
CA LYS A 203 -12.15 -10.08 39.34
C LYS A 203 -13.08 -9.05 38.67
N LYS A 204 -12.83 -7.75 38.83
CA LYS A 204 -13.67 -6.68 38.26
C LYS A 204 -13.18 -6.19 36.89
N SER A 205 -11.98 -6.56 36.48
CA SER A 205 -11.43 -6.18 35.18
C SER A 205 -10.61 -7.27 34.52
N PHE A 206 -10.52 -7.17 33.20
CA PHE A 206 -9.63 -7.96 32.37
C PHE A 206 -8.78 -7.01 31.52
N THR A 207 -7.54 -7.40 31.21
CA THR A 207 -6.69 -6.69 30.26
C THR A 207 -6.21 -7.64 29.19
N LEU A 208 -6.58 -7.34 27.94
CA LEU A 208 -6.09 -7.99 26.74
C LEU A 208 -4.91 -7.19 26.19
N THR A 209 -3.74 -7.82 26.12
CA THR A 209 -2.49 -7.21 25.64
C THR A 209 -2.14 -7.78 24.27
N SER A 210 -1.96 -6.93 23.27
CA SER A 210 -1.47 -7.36 21.96
C SER A 210 0.03 -7.62 22.01
N ARG A 211 0.47 -8.82 21.59
CA ARG A 211 1.90 -9.13 21.48
C ARG A 211 2.56 -8.39 20.31
N SER A 212 1.80 -7.89 19.33
CA SER A 212 2.38 -7.19 18.16
C SER A 212 2.95 -5.82 18.51
N ASN A 213 2.29 -5.09 19.41
CA ASN A 213 2.58 -3.67 19.64
C ASN A 213 2.43 -3.23 21.10
N GLY A 214 2.15 -4.14 22.03
CA GLY A 214 1.99 -3.84 23.46
C GLY A 214 0.73 -3.04 23.83
N GLN A 215 -0.20 -2.82 22.88
CA GLN A 215 -1.47 -2.15 23.15
C GLN A 215 -2.31 -2.98 24.13
N LYS A 216 -3.00 -2.30 25.04
CA LYS A 216 -3.84 -2.90 26.08
C LYS A 216 -5.28 -2.47 25.91
N THR A 217 -6.19 -3.45 25.91
CA THR A 217 -7.64 -3.22 26.02
C THR A 217 -8.11 -3.68 27.38
N THR A 218 -8.65 -2.75 28.18
CA THR A 218 -9.21 -3.03 29.50
C THR A 218 -10.73 -3.15 29.41
N PHE A 219 -11.25 -4.23 30.02
CA PHE A 219 -12.68 -4.49 30.16
C PHE A 219 -13.04 -4.43 31.64
N THR A 220 -14.15 -3.79 31.99
CA THR A 220 -14.60 -3.62 33.38
C THR A 220 -16.05 -4.01 33.56
N ARG A 221 -16.37 -4.48 34.77
CA ARG A 221 -17.73 -4.77 35.26
C ARG A 221 -17.90 -4.31 36.70
N SER A 222 -19.14 -4.15 37.14
CA SER A 222 -19.47 -3.76 38.51
C SER A 222 -19.31 -4.91 39.52
N GLY A 223 -19.70 -6.12 39.13
CA GLY A 223 -19.61 -7.35 39.93
C GLY A 223 -18.33 -8.17 39.69
N THR A 224 -18.27 -9.37 40.29
CA THR A 224 -17.17 -10.33 40.13
C THR A 224 -17.45 -11.41 39.09
N THR A 225 -18.63 -11.40 38.47
CA THR A 225 -19.11 -12.31 37.41
C THR A 225 -19.93 -11.52 36.37
N GLY A 226 -20.24 -12.13 35.22
CA GLY A 226 -21.01 -11.52 34.14
C GLY A 226 -20.16 -10.71 33.15
N ASP A 227 -20.80 -10.07 32.16
CA ASP A 227 -20.07 -9.42 31.06
C ASP A 227 -19.22 -8.23 31.54
N ALA A 228 -17.97 -8.19 31.09
CA ALA A 228 -17.09 -7.03 31.27
C ALA A 228 -16.97 -6.28 29.94
N ARG A 229 -17.26 -4.99 29.92
CA ARG A 229 -17.27 -4.18 28.68
C ARG A 229 -16.01 -3.34 28.56
N VAL A 230 -15.58 -3.04 27.34
CA VAL A 230 -14.39 -2.22 27.10
C VAL A 230 -14.52 -0.85 27.75
N SER A 231 -13.63 -0.51 28.69
CA SER A 231 -13.64 0.80 29.35
C SER A 231 -12.44 1.65 28.97
N LYS A 232 -11.38 1.02 28.46
CA LYS A 232 -10.16 1.71 28.07
C LYS A 232 -9.42 0.93 26.99
N VAL A 233 -8.92 1.64 25.99
CA VAL A 233 -7.89 1.16 25.06
C VAL A 233 -6.68 2.06 25.24
N GLU A 234 -5.52 1.48 25.46
CA GLU A 234 -4.29 2.19 25.83
C GLU A 234 -3.12 1.69 24.98
N ASP A 235 -2.33 2.60 24.41
CA ASP A 235 -1.12 2.23 23.69
C ASP A 235 0.02 1.80 24.65
N LYS A 236 1.16 1.37 24.10
CA LYS A 236 2.32 0.94 24.90
C LYS A 236 2.88 2.05 25.82
N ASN A 237 2.63 3.32 25.47
CA ASN A 237 3.11 4.51 26.14
C ASN A 237 2.15 5.03 27.22
N GLY A 238 0.94 4.48 27.32
CA GLY A 238 -0.06 4.88 28.30
C GLY A 238 -1.08 5.90 27.78
N ASN A 239 -1.05 6.25 26.50
CA ASN A 239 -2.05 7.13 25.91
C ASN A 239 -3.35 6.36 25.75
N ALA A 240 -4.44 6.86 26.32
CA ALA A 240 -5.67 6.09 26.48
C ALA A 240 -6.91 6.76 25.86
N THR A 241 -7.69 5.95 25.16
CA THR A 241 -9.08 6.23 24.81
C THR A 241 -10.00 5.56 25.83
N THR A 242 -10.87 6.34 26.48
CA THR A 242 -11.74 5.88 27.57
C THR A 242 -13.20 5.84 27.15
N ILE A 243 -13.95 4.87 27.66
CA ILE A 243 -15.35 4.63 27.31
C ILE A 243 -16.20 4.74 28.58
N SER A 244 -17.26 5.54 28.50
CA SER A 244 -18.26 5.74 29.56
C SER A 244 -19.62 5.21 29.13
N TYR A 245 -20.41 4.80 30.12
CA TYR A 245 -21.70 4.16 29.92
C TYR A 245 -22.81 4.86 30.71
N SER A 246 -24.03 4.81 30.17
CA SER A 246 -25.27 5.09 30.89
C SER A 246 -26.12 3.82 30.90
N GLY A 247 -26.10 3.10 32.03
CA GLY A 247 -26.70 1.77 32.14
C GLY A 247 -26.08 0.78 31.15
N ALA A 248 -26.90 0.25 30.23
CA ALA A 248 -26.46 -0.73 29.23
C ALA A 248 -25.74 -0.12 28.02
N PHE A 249 -25.84 1.19 27.80
CA PHE A 249 -25.43 1.85 26.56
C PHE A 249 -24.14 2.64 26.73
N THR A 250 -23.32 2.64 25.69
CA THR A 250 -22.22 3.59 25.58
C THR A 250 -22.78 5.00 25.53
N SER A 251 -22.32 5.89 26.41
CA SER A 251 -22.75 7.29 26.46
C SER A 251 -21.72 8.22 25.85
N LYS A 252 -20.43 7.94 26.08
CA LYS A 252 -19.32 8.79 25.67
C LYS A 252 -18.03 8.00 25.51
N ILE A 253 -17.17 8.43 24.58
CA ILE A 253 -15.83 7.91 24.35
C ILE A 253 -14.89 9.10 24.24
N THR A 254 -13.82 9.14 25.01
CA THR A 254 -12.90 10.27 25.04
C THR A 254 -11.51 9.81 24.68
N SER A 255 -10.91 10.40 23.66
CA SER A 255 -9.53 10.13 23.28
C SER A 255 -8.53 10.79 24.24
N VAL A 256 -7.25 10.47 24.08
CA VAL A 256 -6.19 11.10 24.89
C VAL A 256 -6.09 12.60 24.62
N SER A 257 -6.40 13.06 23.40
CA SER A 257 -6.43 14.49 23.05
C SER A 257 -7.68 15.24 23.53
N GLY A 258 -8.64 14.55 24.18
CA GLY A 258 -9.88 15.15 24.68
C GLY A 258 -11.00 15.27 23.64
N ARG A 259 -10.92 14.58 22.50
CA ARG A 259 -12.01 14.50 21.51
C ARG A 259 -13.07 13.50 22.04
N THR A 260 -14.32 13.96 22.28
CA THR A 260 -15.09 13.64 23.52
C THR A 260 -16.53 13.07 23.33
N LEU A 261 -16.72 11.98 22.57
CA LEU A 261 -17.95 11.32 22.08
C LEU A 261 -19.28 11.52 22.79
N THR A 262 -20.35 11.68 22.01
CA THR A 262 -21.71 11.57 22.54
C THR A 262 -22.63 10.67 21.69
N PHE A 263 -23.23 9.69 22.38
CA PHE A 263 -24.21 8.76 21.81
C PHE A 263 -25.62 9.11 22.27
N THR A 264 -26.57 9.02 21.35
CA THR A 264 -28.01 9.02 21.65
C THR A 264 -28.59 7.65 21.33
N ASN A 265 -29.49 7.17 22.19
CA ASN A 265 -30.20 5.91 22.00
C ASN A 265 -31.70 6.09 22.24
N ASP A 266 -32.51 5.13 21.80
CA ASP A 266 -33.96 5.07 22.00
C ASP A 266 -34.38 4.18 23.19
N GLY A 267 -33.43 3.86 24.09
CA GLY A 267 -33.60 2.86 25.15
C GLY A 267 -33.25 1.43 24.71
N SER A 268 -32.98 1.19 23.41
CA SER A 268 -32.65 -0.14 22.87
C SER A 268 -31.49 -0.15 21.86
N LYS A 269 -31.33 0.91 21.06
CA LYS A 269 -30.36 1.00 19.95
C LYS A 269 -29.75 2.40 19.87
N ILE A 270 -28.53 2.48 19.35
CA ILE A 270 -27.88 3.77 19.04
C ILE A 270 -28.60 4.39 17.85
N THR A 271 -29.10 5.62 17.99
CA THR A 271 -29.84 6.35 16.94
C THR A 271 -29.07 7.54 16.40
N LYS A 272 -28.12 8.08 17.16
CA LYS A 272 -27.28 9.20 16.75
C LYS A 272 -25.91 9.17 17.43
N VAL A 273 -24.89 9.57 16.70
CA VAL A 273 -23.54 9.83 17.22
C VAL A 273 -23.13 11.23 16.80
N THR A 274 -22.82 12.12 17.75
CA THR A 274 -22.53 13.55 17.52
C THR A 274 -21.10 13.87 17.92
N ASP A 275 -20.35 14.59 17.07
CA ASP A 275 -18.89 14.75 16.97
C ASP A 275 -18.34 16.00 17.71
N ASN A 276 -17.01 16.15 17.91
CA ASN A 276 -16.46 17.29 18.69
C ASN A 276 -16.41 18.62 17.92
N ALA A 277 -17.07 18.66 16.77
CA ALA A 277 -17.43 19.86 16.04
C ALA A 277 -18.94 19.99 15.80
N GLY A 278 -19.78 19.10 16.35
CA GLY A 278 -21.24 19.15 16.18
C GLY A 278 -21.77 18.46 14.93
N ARG A 279 -20.89 17.77 14.18
CA ARG A 279 -21.30 16.88 13.08
C ARG A 279 -21.95 15.66 13.67
N TYR A 280 -22.84 15.00 12.94
CA TYR A 280 -23.45 13.78 13.46
C TYR A 280 -23.83 12.84 12.35
N VAL A 281 -23.89 11.56 12.69
CA VAL A 281 -24.54 10.53 11.88
C VAL A 281 -25.82 10.08 12.57
N THR A 282 -26.77 9.57 11.80
CA THR A 282 -28.00 8.97 12.35
C THR A 282 -28.23 7.57 11.83
N TYR A 283 -28.90 6.77 12.66
CA TYR A 283 -29.29 5.40 12.39
C TYR A 283 -30.78 5.27 12.60
N THR A 284 -31.47 4.61 11.67
CA THR A 284 -32.86 4.17 11.88
C THR A 284 -32.91 2.65 11.88
N TRP A 285 -33.80 2.11 12.71
CA TRP A 285 -33.88 0.67 12.97
C TRP A 285 -35.29 0.15 12.69
N SER A 286 -35.38 -1.11 12.31
CA SER A 286 -36.61 -1.90 12.29
C SER A 286 -36.39 -3.13 13.17
N GLY A 287 -36.76 -3.04 14.45
CA GLY A 287 -36.36 -4.04 15.44
C GLY A 287 -34.84 -4.05 15.64
N ASN A 288 -34.17 -5.14 15.28
CA ASN A 288 -32.71 -5.27 15.35
C ASN A 288 -31.99 -4.95 14.03
N ASP A 289 -32.73 -4.72 12.95
CA ASP A 289 -32.17 -4.47 11.63
C ASP A 289 -31.92 -2.98 11.40
N LEU A 290 -30.69 -2.62 11.04
CA LEU A 290 -30.36 -1.25 10.67
C LEU A 290 -31.01 -0.93 9.32
N LYS A 291 -31.98 -0.01 9.27
CA LYS A 291 -32.70 0.35 8.04
C LYS A 291 -31.96 1.40 7.23
N THR A 292 -31.44 2.44 7.90
CA THR A 292 -30.69 3.51 7.22
C THR A 292 -29.52 3.98 8.06
N PHE A 293 -28.41 4.27 7.38
CA PHE A 293 -27.27 5.03 7.91
C PHE A 293 -27.21 6.36 7.16
N THR A 294 -27.32 7.48 7.87
CA THR A 294 -27.16 8.82 7.30
C THR A 294 -25.85 9.43 7.77
N ASP A 295 -24.99 9.77 6.82
CA ASP A 295 -23.68 10.35 7.09
C ASP A 295 -23.78 11.82 7.55
N THR A 296 -22.62 12.42 7.83
CA THR A 296 -22.49 13.81 8.30
C THR A 296 -22.85 14.87 7.25
N ASP A 297 -22.97 14.50 5.97
CA ASP A 297 -23.50 15.34 4.88
C ASP A 297 -25.02 15.20 4.71
N GLY A 298 -25.68 14.34 5.50
CA GLY A 298 -27.11 14.05 5.36
C GLY A 298 -27.43 13.09 4.23
N LYS A 299 -26.43 12.36 3.71
CA LYS A 299 -26.62 11.36 2.65
C LYS A 299 -26.89 9.99 3.26
N THR A 300 -27.90 9.31 2.73
CA THR A 300 -28.43 8.09 3.34
C THR A 300 -28.08 6.86 2.53
N THR A 301 -27.47 5.87 3.19
CA THR A 301 -27.39 4.48 2.72
C THR A 301 -28.55 3.69 3.32
N ALA A 302 -29.26 2.93 2.49
CA ALA A 302 -30.36 2.08 2.92
C ALA A 302 -29.98 0.59 2.88
N PHE A 303 -30.50 -0.17 3.84
CA PHE A 303 -30.27 -1.61 3.98
C PHE A 303 -31.61 -2.35 4.02
N GLU A 304 -31.70 -3.48 3.31
CA GLU A 304 -32.88 -4.34 3.27
C GLU A 304 -32.50 -5.76 3.70
N TYR A 305 -33.46 -6.46 4.30
CA TYR A 305 -33.28 -7.78 4.90
C TYR A 305 -34.42 -8.71 4.49
N ASP A 306 -34.19 -10.01 4.60
CA ASP A 306 -35.27 -10.99 4.56
C ASP A 306 -35.89 -11.23 5.95
N THR A 307 -36.89 -12.11 6.03
CA THR A 307 -37.57 -12.47 7.30
C THR A 307 -36.67 -13.19 8.31
N SER A 308 -35.48 -13.62 7.90
CA SER A 308 -34.46 -14.24 8.75
C SER A 308 -33.37 -13.24 9.16
N HIS A 309 -33.61 -11.93 8.97
CA HIS A 309 -32.67 -10.85 9.28
C HIS A 309 -31.37 -10.92 8.46
N ARG A 310 -31.37 -11.62 7.32
CA ARG A 310 -30.20 -11.68 6.43
C ARG A 310 -30.22 -10.50 5.48
N MET A 311 -29.10 -9.78 5.37
CA MET A 311 -28.92 -8.65 4.43
C MET A 311 -29.23 -9.09 2.98
N THR A 312 -30.15 -8.43 2.29
CA THR A 312 -30.52 -8.73 0.89
C THR A 312 -30.16 -7.60 -0.07
N LYS A 313 -30.13 -6.35 0.39
CA LYS A 313 -29.79 -5.20 -0.46
C LYS A 313 -29.14 -4.06 0.31
N VAL A 314 -28.14 -3.43 -0.31
CA VAL A 314 -27.61 -2.12 0.07
C VAL A 314 -27.84 -1.15 -1.07
N THR A 315 -28.37 0.03 -0.77
CA THR A 315 -28.52 1.14 -1.72
C THR A 315 -27.70 2.32 -1.24
N THR A 316 -26.69 2.72 -2.02
CA THR A 316 -25.84 3.87 -1.71
C THR A 316 -26.58 5.20 -1.95
N PRO A 317 -26.07 6.33 -1.44
CA PRO A 317 -26.67 7.65 -1.71
C PRO A 317 -26.78 8.04 -3.19
N GLU A 318 -25.88 7.57 -4.06
CA GLU A 318 -25.99 7.75 -5.52
C GLU A 318 -27.04 6.80 -6.15
N GLY A 319 -27.73 5.99 -5.34
CA GLY A 319 -28.73 5.03 -5.78
C GLY A 319 -28.11 3.79 -6.45
N ARG A 320 -26.83 3.48 -6.20
CA ARG A 320 -26.19 2.24 -6.68
C ARG A 320 -26.63 1.09 -5.78
N GLU A 321 -27.12 0.00 -6.37
CA GLU A 321 -27.62 -1.15 -5.62
C GLU A 321 -26.60 -2.29 -5.60
N THR A 322 -26.41 -2.90 -4.43
CA THR A 322 -25.74 -4.19 -4.27
C THR A 322 -26.72 -5.18 -3.66
N ARG A 323 -26.91 -6.33 -4.31
CA ARG A 323 -27.83 -7.38 -3.87
C ARG A 323 -27.08 -8.60 -3.37
N PHE A 324 -27.61 -9.21 -2.33
CA PHE A 324 -27.07 -10.39 -1.66
C PHE A 324 -28.10 -11.50 -1.72
N THR A 325 -27.70 -12.70 -2.15
CA THR A 325 -28.55 -13.90 -2.09
C THR A 325 -27.92 -14.93 -1.18
N TRP A 326 -28.74 -15.82 -0.61
CA TRP A 326 -28.33 -16.75 0.45
C TRP A 326 -28.75 -18.19 0.15
N ASN A 327 -27.98 -19.14 0.68
CA ASN A 327 -28.32 -20.56 0.75
C ASN A 327 -28.17 -21.02 2.22
N THR A 328 -29.28 -21.17 2.95
CA THR A 328 -29.28 -21.23 4.43
C THR A 328 -28.41 -20.09 5.02
N ASN A 329 -27.52 -20.32 5.99
CA ASN A 329 -26.75 -19.24 6.63
C ASN A 329 -25.52 -18.78 5.81
N LEU A 330 -25.33 -19.28 4.57
CA LEU A 330 -24.17 -18.97 3.74
C LEU A 330 -24.54 -18.04 2.59
N LEU A 331 -23.67 -17.07 2.31
CA LEU A 331 -23.88 -16.18 1.17
C LEU A 331 -23.77 -16.94 -0.14
N ALA A 332 -24.74 -16.81 -1.04
CA ALA A 332 -24.75 -17.48 -2.34
C ALA A 332 -24.29 -16.58 -3.49
N SER A 333 -24.49 -15.26 -3.41
CA SER A 333 -23.96 -14.31 -4.40
C SER A 333 -23.92 -12.86 -3.90
N ILE A 334 -23.04 -12.06 -4.51
CA ILE A 334 -23.06 -10.60 -4.50
C ILE A 334 -23.29 -10.11 -5.92
N THR A 335 -24.29 -9.25 -6.12
CA THR A 335 -24.58 -8.63 -7.42
C THR A 335 -24.46 -7.12 -7.34
N ARG A 336 -23.54 -6.54 -8.10
CA ARG A 336 -23.47 -5.10 -8.36
C ARG A 336 -24.44 -4.75 -9.49
N VAL A 337 -25.59 -4.18 -9.15
CA VAL A 337 -26.72 -3.99 -10.06
C VAL A 337 -26.40 -2.93 -11.10
N VAL A 338 -26.64 -3.27 -12.37
CA VAL A 338 -26.53 -2.34 -13.51
C VAL A 338 -27.92 -2.08 -14.10
N ASP A 339 -28.72 -3.14 -14.28
CA ASP A 339 -30.14 -3.03 -14.65
C ASP A 339 -31.01 -3.10 -13.38
N LYS A 340 -31.47 -1.93 -12.94
CA LYS A 340 -32.31 -1.79 -11.74
C LYS A 340 -33.68 -2.44 -11.89
N THR A 341 -34.24 -2.46 -13.10
CA THR A 341 -35.57 -3.03 -13.37
C THR A 341 -35.52 -4.55 -13.25
N ALA A 342 -34.49 -5.16 -13.84
CA ALA A 342 -34.29 -6.61 -13.75
C ALA A 342 -33.60 -7.04 -12.44
N GLY A 343 -32.99 -6.11 -11.69
CA GLY A 343 -32.15 -6.41 -10.53
C GLY A 343 -30.88 -7.19 -10.90
N THR A 344 -30.45 -7.10 -12.17
CA THR A 344 -29.30 -7.85 -12.70
C THR A 344 -28.07 -6.96 -12.82
N GLY A 345 -26.91 -7.59 -12.81
CA GLY A 345 -25.65 -6.87 -12.77
C GLY A 345 -24.47 -7.80 -12.74
N ALA A 346 -23.31 -7.28 -12.38
CA ALA A 346 -22.12 -8.10 -12.21
C ALA A 346 -22.26 -8.97 -10.96
N THR A 347 -22.30 -10.28 -11.13
CA THR A 347 -22.58 -11.23 -10.03
C THR A 347 -21.41 -12.15 -9.75
N THR A 348 -20.84 -12.04 -8.55
CA THR A 348 -19.93 -13.04 -8.00
C THR A 348 -20.76 -14.06 -7.23
N ALA A 349 -20.64 -15.34 -7.56
CA ALA A 349 -21.37 -16.41 -6.89
C ALA A 349 -20.45 -17.26 -6.01
N PHE A 350 -21.00 -17.78 -4.92
CA PHE A 350 -20.27 -18.60 -3.95
C PHE A 350 -21.01 -19.91 -3.72
N ARG A 351 -20.29 -21.03 -3.69
CA ARG A 351 -20.82 -22.36 -3.36
C ARG A 351 -19.89 -23.04 -2.38
N TYR A 352 -20.45 -23.62 -1.33
CA TYR A 352 -19.67 -24.16 -0.22
C TYR A 352 -20.01 -25.62 0.03
N ILE A 353 -18.97 -26.41 0.26
CA ILE A 353 -19.03 -27.71 0.92
C ILE A 353 -18.05 -27.59 2.08
N LEU A 354 -18.52 -27.25 3.27
CA LEU A 354 -17.65 -27.01 4.42
C LEU A 354 -17.41 -28.31 5.20
N PRO A 355 -16.20 -28.51 5.74
CA PRO A 355 -15.94 -29.64 6.61
C PRO A 355 -16.66 -29.45 7.95
N GLN A 356 -16.86 -30.55 8.68
CA GLN A 356 -17.34 -30.45 10.06
C GLN A 356 -16.25 -29.81 10.94
N PRO A 357 -16.57 -28.77 11.71
CA PRO A 357 -15.87 -28.37 12.93
C PRO A 357 -15.16 -29.52 13.66
N GLY A 358 -13.84 -29.40 13.86
CA GLY A 358 -13.05 -30.36 14.64
C GLY A 358 -12.78 -31.71 13.98
N SER A 359 -13.22 -31.92 12.73
CA SER A 359 -12.85 -33.12 11.95
C SER A 359 -11.46 -32.98 11.31
N GLU A 360 -10.92 -34.07 10.76
CA GLU A 360 -9.74 -34.03 9.88
C GLU A 360 -10.12 -33.73 8.41
N GLY A 361 -11.40 -33.50 8.14
CA GLY A 361 -11.92 -33.28 6.79
C GLY A 361 -11.57 -31.92 6.21
N GLU A 362 -11.54 -31.86 4.88
CA GLU A 362 -11.42 -30.63 4.11
C GLU A 362 -12.76 -30.27 3.48
N GLY A 363 -13.01 -28.97 3.31
CA GLY A 363 -14.08 -28.47 2.47
C GLY A 363 -13.57 -27.61 1.33
N VAL A 364 -14.49 -27.19 0.48
CA VAL A 364 -14.23 -26.38 -0.70
C VAL A 364 -15.25 -25.25 -0.80
N ALA A 365 -14.77 -24.03 -1.01
CA ALA A 365 -15.53 -22.90 -1.49
C ALA A 365 -15.22 -22.65 -2.98
N ARG A 366 -16.23 -22.73 -3.83
CA ARG A 366 -16.12 -22.32 -5.23
C ARG A 366 -16.60 -20.87 -5.36
N VAL A 367 -15.73 -20.01 -5.86
CA VAL A 367 -16.00 -18.61 -6.17
C VAL A 367 -16.10 -18.47 -7.69
N THR A 368 -17.27 -18.09 -8.19
CA THR A 368 -17.50 -17.85 -9.61
C THR A 368 -17.53 -16.35 -9.86
N ASP A 369 -16.58 -15.85 -10.66
CA ASP A 369 -16.55 -14.43 -11.04
C ASP A 369 -17.66 -14.08 -12.05
N PRO A 370 -17.88 -12.79 -12.37
CA PRO A 370 -19.00 -12.43 -13.25
C PRO A 370 -18.80 -12.74 -14.75
N ARG A 371 -17.67 -13.33 -15.17
CA ARG A 371 -17.50 -14.00 -16.48
C ARG A 371 -17.96 -15.47 -16.45
N GLY A 372 -18.17 -16.03 -15.25
CA GLY A 372 -18.45 -17.45 -15.04
C GLY A 372 -17.19 -18.29 -14.80
N LYS A 373 -16.05 -17.68 -14.43
CA LYS A 373 -14.79 -18.39 -14.17
C LYS A 373 -14.69 -18.77 -12.69
N ASN A 374 -14.26 -20.00 -12.42
CA ASN A 374 -14.28 -20.59 -11.09
C ASN A 374 -12.89 -20.59 -10.45
N THR A 375 -12.78 -20.04 -9.25
CA THR A 375 -11.68 -20.28 -8.33
C THR A 375 -12.16 -21.25 -7.26
N GLU A 376 -11.42 -22.31 -6.99
CA GLU A 376 -11.72 -23.27 -5.92
C GLU A 376 -10.78 -23.05 -4.74
N VAL A 377 -11.35 -22.86 -3.55
CA VAL A 377 -10.62 -22.61 -2.31
C VAL A 377 -10.87 -23.77 -1.37
N THR A 378 -9.85 -24.58 -1.12
CA THR A 378 -9.88 -25.67 -0.15
C THR A 378 -9.59 -25.13 1.24
N VAL A 379 -10.42 -25.50 2.21
CA VAL A 379 -10.36 -25.04 3.59
C VAL A 379 -10.31 -26.23 4.55
N ASP A 380 -9.57 -26.11 5.64
CA ASP A 380 -9.54 -27.15 6.67
C ASP A 380 -10.73 -27.05 7.65
N ALA A 381 -10.79 -27.98 8.60
CA ALA A 381 -11.82 -27.96 9.64
C ALA A 381 -11.77 -26.74 10.57
N ARG A 382 -10.68 -25.95 10.56
CA ARG A 382 -10.56 -24.63 11.22
C ARG A 382 -10.95 -23.47 10.29
N TRP A 383 -11.48 -23.80 9.11
CA TRP A 383 -11.86 -22.89 8.04
C TRP A 383 -10.72 -21.99 7.55
N ARG A 384 -9.47 -22.45 7.72
CA ARG A 384 -8.27 -21.83 7.16
C ARG A 384 -8.11 -22.25 5.71
N VAL A 385 -7.72 -21.33 4.84
CA VAL A 385 -7.42 -21.65 3.43
C VAL A 385 -6.14 -22.49 3.34
N LYS A 386 -6.26 -23.71 2.81
CA LYS A 386 -5.13 -24.62 2.57
C LYS A 386 -4.66 -24.58 1.13
N LYS A 387 -5.57 -24.44 0.17
CA LYS A 387 -5.26 -24.49 -1.25
C LYS A 387 -6.19 -23.58 -2.04
N THR A 388 -5.66 -22.90 -3.04
CA THR A 388 -6.45 -22.14 -4.01
C THR A 388 -6.08 -22.62 -5.40
N THR A 389 -7.08 -23.09 -6.14
CA THR A 389 -6.99 -23.46 -7.54
C THR A 389 -7.67 -22.38 -8.37
N ASP A 390 -6.89 -21.70 -9.21
CA ASP A 390 -7.42 -20.63 -10.05
C ASP A 390 -8.20 -21.18 -11.26
N PRO A 391 -8.88 -20.32 -12.04
CA PRO A 391 -9.65 -20.76 -13.21
C PRO A 391 -8.85 -21.45 -14.33
N LEU A 392 -7.52 -21.37 -14.30
CA LEU A 392 -6.63 -22.07 -15.22
C LEU A 392 -6.17 -23.43 -14.67
N GLY A 393 -6.68 -23.85 -13.50
CA GLY A 393 -6.32 -25.11 -12.85
C GLY A 393 -5.00 -25.06 -12.09
N ARG A 394 -4.43 -23.87 -11.86
CA ARG A 394 -3.13 -23.70 -11.18
C ARG A 394 -3.33 -23.67 -9.68
N GLU A 395 -2.60 -24.50 -8.96
CA GLU A 395 -2.78 -24.67 -7.52
C GLU A 395 -1.70 -23.97 -6.70
N ARG A 396 -2.12 -23.22 -5.69
CA ARG A 396 -1.25 -22.66 -4.65
C ARG A 396 -1.67 -23.24 -3.31
N SER A 397 -0.74 -23.58 -2.43
CA SER A 397 -1.11 -24.20 -1.14
C SER A 397 -0.29 -23.72 0.04
N LYS A 398 -0.79 -23.98 1.25
CA LYS A 398 -0.18 -23.58 2.52
C LYS A 398 -0.32 -24.70 3.54
N SER A 399 0.69 -24.78 4.41
CA SER A 399 0.63 -25.57 5.64
C SER A 399 0.51 -24.65 6.84
N TRP A 400 -0.25 -25.09 7.82
CA TRP A 400 -0.53 -24.31 9.03
C TRP A 400 0.03 -25.01 10.26
N GLY A 401 0.65 -24.23 11.14
CA GLY A 401 1.09 -24.65 12.45
C GLY A 401 -0.04 -24.70 13.50
N PRO A 402 0.29 -25.10 14.73
CA PRO A 402 -0.68 -25.19 15.84
C PRO A 402 -1.29 -23.83 16.21
N ASP A 403 -0.53 -22.74 16.12
CA ASP A 403 -0.96 -21.36 16.43
C ASP A 403 -1.60 -20.63 15.23
N ASN A 404 -2.14 -21.35 14.24
CA ASN A 404 -2.68 -20.75 13.00
C ASN A 404 -1.68 -19.85 12.24
N ASN A 405 -0.38 -20.06 12.41
CA ASN A 405 0.66 -19.44 11.58
C ASN A 405 0.96 -20.30 10.35
N VAL A 406 1.34 -19.68 9.24
CA VAL A 406 1.73 -20.40 8.02
C VAL A 406 3.15 -20.95 8.17
N THR A 407 3.35 -22.26 8.11
CA THR A 407 4.68 -22.90 8.23
C THR A 407 5.34 -23.17 6.88
N SER A 408 4.55 -23.30 5.83
CA SER A 408 5.05 -23.35 4.45
C SER A 408 4.03 -22.83 3.46
N ALA A 409 4.51 -22.27 2.34
CA ALA A 409 3.69 -21.90 1.19
C ALA A 409 4.28 -22.49 -0.09
N VAL A 410 3.43 -23.04 -0.95
CA VAL A 410 3.79 -23.67 -2.23
C VAL A 410 3.18 -22.87 -3.36
N ASP A 411 4.02 -22.54 -4.35
CA ASP A 411 3.67 -21.74 -5.51
C ASP A 411 2.87 -22.49 -6.59
N GLY A 412 2.45 -21.76 -7.62
CA GLY A 412 1.66 -22.28 -8.73
C GLY A 412 2.43 -23.18 -9.70
N MET A 413 3.76 -23.32 -9.59
CA MET A 413 4.59 -24.02 -10.59
C MET A 413 4.46 -25.53 -10.58
N GLY A 414 3.76 -26.10 -9.59
CA GLY A 414 3.51 -27.53 -9.53
C GLY A 414 2.66 -28.01 -10.71
N VAL A 415 3.09 -29.08 -11.39
CA VAL A 415 2.36 -29.71 -12.50
C VAL A 415 2.40 -31.23 -12.38
N GLY A 416 1.24 -31.88 -12.38
CA GLY A 416 1.14 -33.33 -12.19
C GLY A 416 1.77 -33.78 -10.88
N SER A 417 2.80 -34.64 -10.95
CA SER A 417 3.58 -35.09 -9.78
C SER A 417 4.76 -34.18 -9.42
N THR A 418 5.04 -33.14 -10.22
CA THR A 418 6.11 -32.18 -9.92
C THR A 418 5.63 -31.20 -8.87
N PRO A 419 6.23 -31.15 -7.67
CA PRO A 419 5.84 -30.21 -6.64
C PRO A 419 6.18 -28.77 -7.04
N GLY A 420 5.35 -27.82 -6.60
CA GLY A 420 5.65 -26.39 -6.72
C GLY A 420 6.83 -25.97 -5.85
N ASN A 421 7.33 -24.76 -6.09
CA ASN A 421 8.40 -24.19 -5.29
C ASN A 421 7.89 -23.84 -3.89
N THR A 422 8.65 -24.17 -2.86
CA THR A 422 8.21 -24.08 -1.45
C THR A 422 9.02 -23.07 -0.67
N VAL A 423 8.33 -22.14 -0.02
CA VAL A 423 8.87 -21.27 1.04
C VAL A 423 8.56 -21.91 2.39
N LYS A 424 9.53 -21.89 3.32
CA LYS A 424 9.37 -22.40 4.70
C LYS A 424 9.55 -21.30 5.73
N PHE A 425 8.77 -21.35 6.80
CA PHE A 425 8.82 -20.41 7.92
C PHE A 425 9.02 -21.15 9.25
N ASP A 426 9.96 -20.67 10.06
CA ASP A 426 10.18 -21.13 11.42
C ASP A 426 9.75 -20.05 12.41
N TYR A 427 9.26 -20.47 13.58
CA TYR A 427 8.79 -19.59 14.64
C TYR A 427 9.51 -19.92 15.96
N ASP A 428 9.66 -18.94 16.84
CA ASP A 428 10.08 -19.14 18.23
C ASP A 428 8.90 -19.63 19.10
N ASP A 429 9.16 -19.88 20.39
CA ASP A 429 8.16 -20.39 21.34
C ASP A 429 7.05 -19.36 21.66
N SER A 430 7.29 -18.08 21.38
CA SER A 430 6.30 -16.99 21.46
C SER A 430 5.53 -16.80 20.14
N PHE A 431 5.76 -17.70 19.17
CA PHE A 431 5.22 -17.68 17.81
C PHE A 431 5.65 -16.46 16.99
N ASN A 432 6.77 -15.84 17.33
CA ASN A 432 7.39 -14.84 16.48
C ASN A 432 8.19 -15.53 15.39
N PRO A 433 8.10 -15.05 14.15
CA PRO A 433 8.82 -15.67 13.04
C PRO A 433 10.34 -15.48 13.19
N LYS A 434 11.06 -16.61 13.19
CA LYS A 434 12.51 -16.72 13.44
C LYS A 434 13.30 -16.82 12.14
N SER A 435 12.79 -17.55 11.16
CA SER A 435 13.49 -17.81 9.91
C SER A 435 12.51 -17.90 8.75
N ALA A 436 12.97 -17.54 7.56
CA ALA A 436 12.26 -17.80 6.33
C ALA A 436 13.24 -18.28 5.25
N THR A 437 12.95 -19.43 4.64
CA THR A 437 13.81 -20.09 3.65
C THR A 437 13.14 -20.11 2.28
N GLN A 438 13.81 -19.54 1.28
CA GLN A 438 13.35 -19.48 -0.11
C GLN A 438 13.49 -20.83 -0.83
N PRO A 439 12.77 -21.04 -1.95
CA PRO A 439 12.92 -22.26 -2.76
C PRO A 439 14.33 -22.49 -3.32
N THR A 440 15.11 -21.42 -3.45
CA THR A 440 16.52 -21.46 -3.85
C THR A 440 17.48 -21.85 -2.71
N GLY A 441 16.98 -21.92 -1.46
CA GLY A 441 17.78 -22.19 -0.25
C GLY A 441 18.32 -20.94 0.46
N ALA A 442 18.14 -19.75 -0.11
CA ALA A 442 18.45 -18.48 0.54
C ALA A 442 17.59 -18.29 1.81
N GLN A 443 18.18 -17.82 2.91
CA GLN A 443 17.51 -17.74 4.22
C GLN A 443 17.69 -16.37 4.88
N SER A 444 16.61 -15.81 5.44
CA SER A 444 16.63 -14.63 6.31
C SER A 444 16.26 -15.01 7.75
N THR A 445 16.80 -14.30 8.76
CA THR A 445 16.60 -14.65 10.19
C THR A 445 16.34 -13.44 11.08
N ALA A 446 15.46 -13.60 12.07
CA ALA A 446 15.10 -12.57 13.05
C ALA A 446 15.22 -13.09 14.49
N ALA A 447 15.65 -12.22 15.40
CA ALA A 447 15.55 -12.42 16.85
C ALA A 447 14.65 -11.33 17.46
N TRP A 448 13.96 -11.65 18.55
CA TRP A 448 12.91 -10.80 19.12
C TRP A 448 13.18 -10.51 20.60
N THR A 449 12.80 -9.31 21.04
CA THR A 449 12.84 -8.87 22.43
C THR A 449 11.44 -8.43 22.88
N GLN A 450 11.08 -8.65 24.15
CA GLN A 450 9.79 -8.26 24.68
C GLN A 450 9.90 -6.94 25.48
N LYS A 451 9.05 -5.94 25.17
CA LYS A 451 8.95 -4.65 25.89
C LYS A 451 7.48 -4.29 26.12
N SER A 452 7.12 -3.94 27.34
CA SER A 452 5.73 -3.58 27.70
C SER A 452 4.66 -4.60 27.23
N GLY A 453 5.00 -5.89 27.18
CA GLY A 453 4.13 -6.96 26.68
C GLY A 453 4.16 -7.19 25.16
N GLY A 454 4.64 -6.22 24.37
CA GLY A 454 4.85 -6.36 22.92
C GLY A 454 6.19 -7.03 22.59
N HIS A 455 6.25 -7.76 21.47
CA HIS A 455 7.46 -8.39 20.93
C HIS A 455 7.97 -7.59 19.72
N TYR A 456 9.23 -7.18 19.79
CA TYR A 456 9.85 -6.31 18.79
C TYR A 456 11.11 -6.96 18.23
N PRO A 457 11.43 -6.76 16.94
CA PRO A 457 12.61 -7.36 16.32
C PRO A 457 13.90 -6.73 16.87
N GLU A 458 14.73 -7.51 17.55
CA GLU A 458 16.00 -7.07 18.11
C GLU A 458 17.14 -7.14 17.09
N THR A 459 17.25 -8.26 16.37
CA THR A 459 18.25 -8.43 15.30
C THR A 459 17.64 -9.03 14.06
N LEU A 460 18.15 -8.62 12.91
CA LEU A 460 17.61 -8.97 11.60
C LEU A 460 18.75 -9.21 10.62
N THR A 461 18.75 -10.34 9.94
CA THR A 461 19.79 -10.73 8.98
C THR A 461 19.17 -11.10 7.63
N SER A 462 19.60 -10.45 6.55
CA SER A 462 19.17 -10.75 5.17
C SER A 462 19.80 -12.03 4.64
N ALA A 463 19.29 -12.53 3.52
CA ALA A 463 19.93 -13.63 2.78
C ALA A 463 21.33 -13.28 2.23
N SER A 464 21.62 -11.99 2.01
CA SER A 464 22.95 -11.50 1.63
C SER A 464 23.94 -11.38 2.81
N GLY A 465 23.46 -11.58 4.04
CA GLY A 465 24.24 -11.51 5.28
C GLY A 465 24.30 -10.13 5.94
N ASP A 466 23.56 -9.15 5.43
CA ASP A 466 23.51 -7.82 6.05
C ASP A 466 22.67 -7.87 7.32
N LYS A 467 23.15 -7.18 8.36
CA LYS A 467 22.62 -7.34 9.71
C LYS A 467 22.32 -6.00 10.36
N VAL A 468 21.10 -5.85 10.89
CA VAL A 468 20.68 -4.70 11.69
C VAL A 468 20.33 -5.12 13.11
N THR A 469 20.69 -4.26 14.07
CA THR A 469 20.31 -4.39 15.48
C THR A 469 19.51 -3.17 15.92
N ASN A 470 18.38 -3.41 16.58
CA ASN A 470 17.47 -2.38 17.08
C ASN A 470 17.57 -2.24 18.60
N GLY A 471 17.58 -1.00 19.09
CA GLY A 471 17.48 -0.67 20.51
C GLY A 471 16.09 -0.13 20.84
N TYR A 472 15.57 -0.48 22.01
CA TYR A 472 14.24 -0.06 22.47
C TYR A 472 14.28 0.47 23.90
N ASP A 473 13.41 1.43 24.21
CA ASP A 473 13.11 1.81 25.59
C ASP A 473 12.27 0.74 26.31
N THR A 474 11.87 0.99 27.57
CA THR A 474 11.05 0.06 28.35
C THR A 474 9.60 -0.07 27.85
N SER A 475 9.09 0.95 27.17
CA SER A 475 7.76 0.95 26.54
C SER A 475 7.75 0.22 25.19
N GLY A 476 8.91 0.02 24.56
CA GLY A 476 9.06 -0.56 23.22
C GLY A 476 9.11 0.49 22.11
N ASN A 477 9.42 1.75 22.38
CA ASN A 477 9.77 2.74 21.36
C ASN A 477 11.20 2.46 20.85
N MET A 478 11.40 2.51 19.53
CA MET A 478 12.71 2.22 18.94
C MET A 478 13.64 3.42 19.15
N MET A 479 14.65 3.27 19.99
CA MET A 479 15.64 4.30 20.33
C MET A 479 16.81 4.33 19.35
N SER A 480 17.12 3.22 18.71
CA SER A 480 18.20 3.17 17.72
C SER A 480 18.05 2.05 16.72
N GLN A 481 18.61 2.26 15.53
CA GLN A 481 18.84 1.24 14.52
C GLN A 481 20.32 1.29 14.15
N THR A 482 21.02 0.15 14.16
CA THR A 482 22.47 0.09 13.90
C THR A 482 22.78 -0.98 12.86
N ASP A 483 23.54 -0.62 11.82
CA ASP A 483 24.20 -1.61 10.95
C ASP A 483 25.28 -2.33 11.77
N THR A 484 25.06 -3.63 11.99
CA THR A 484 25.95 -4.51 12.76
C THR A 484 26.54 -5.61 11.88
N THR A 485 26.48 -5.42 10.56
CA THR A 485 27.16 -6.29 9.60
C THR A 485 28.66 -6.24 9.85
N SER A 486 29.33 -7.40 9.83
CA SER A 486 30.77 -7.48 10.02
C SER A 486 31.52 -6.67 8.95
N GLY A 487 32.38 -5.74 9.38
CA GLY A 487 33.12 -4.86 8.47
C GLY A 487 32.35 -3.63 7.97
N SER A 488 31.14 -3.37 8.51
CA SER A 488 30.40 -2.12 8.27
C SER A 488 31.07 -0.91 8.95
N ASP A 489 30.61 0.29 8.57
CA ASP A 489 30.99 1.55 9.22
C ASP A 489 30.18 1.84 10.51
N GLY A 490 29.33 0.90 10.94
CA GLY A 490 28.53 1.02 12.15
C GLY A 490 27.49 2.15 12.13
N ALA A 491 26.97 2.51 10.95
CA ALA A 491 25.95 3.55 10.82
C ALA A 491 24.78 3.33 11.77
N LYS A 492 24.44 4.39 12.52
CA LYS A 492 23.48 4.34 13.62
C LYS A 492 22.52 5.50 13.54
N TRP A 493 21.24 5.20 13.44
CA TRP A 493 20.17 6.17 13.65
C TRP A 493 19.78 6.15 15.11
N THR A 494 19.50 7.32 15.69
CA THR A 494 19.00 7.45 17.06
C THR A 494 17.73 8.28 17.10
N TYR A 495 16.87 7.95 18.06
CA TYR A 495 15.58 8.57 18.21
C TYR A 495 15.31 8.86 19.69
N ASP A 496 14.84 10.06 19.99
CA ASP A 496 14.39 10.45 21.32
C ASP A 496 12.86 10.51 21.35
N TYR A 497 12.26 10.11 22.47
CA TYR A 497 10.81 10.16 22.64
C TYR A 497 10.47 10.78 24.00
N ASN A 498 9.31 11.42 24.06
CA ASN A 498 8.70 11.82 25.31
C ASN A 498 8.62 10.65 26.29
N PRO A 499 9.03 10.83 27.55
CA PRO A 499 8.99 9.76 28.54
C PRO A 499 7.55 9.36 28.86
N LYS A 500 7.39 8.12 29.35
CA LYS A 500 6.09 7.60 29.78
C LYS A 500 5.47 8.40 30.95
N SER A 501 6.31 9.01 31.77
CA SER A 501 5.92 9.78 32.95
C SER A 501 6.98 10.84 33.26
N GLY A 502 6.57 11.93 33.91
CA GLY A 502 7.47 13.05 34.22
C GLY A 502 7.26 14.20 33.24
N THR A 503 8.27 15.05 33.09
CA THR A 503 8.26 16.19 32.16
C THR A 503 8.43 15.70 30.72
N MET A 504 7.61 16.21 29.80
CA MET A 504 7.74 15.93 28.36
C MET A 504 8.88 16.77 27.76
N ASP A 505 9.72 16.16 26.94
CA ASP A 505 10.92 16.81 26.37
C ASP A 505 10.59 17.69 25.16
N CYS A 506 9.49 17.40 24.45
CA CYS A 506 9.07 18.09 23.24
C CYS A 506 7.59 18.49 23.24
N ASP A 507 7.07 18.81 24.44
CA ASP A 507 5.64 19.04 24.69
C ASP A 507 4.78 17.81 24.30
N GLY A 508 3.46 17.96 24.19
CA GLY A 508 2.58 16.88 23.77
C GLY A 508 2.41 15.72 24.76
N LEU A 509 2.49 14.49 24.25
CA LEU A 509 2.07 13.27 24.95
C LEU A 509 3.18 12.20 25.01
N PRO A 510 3.13 11.27 25.98
CA PRO A 510 4.07 10.16 26.10
C PRO A 510 4.33 9.40 24.81
N GLY A 511 5.60 9.08 24.56
CA GLY A 511 6.04 8.25 23.44
C GLY A 511 5.96 8.91 22.07
N GLN A 512 5.65 10.20 21.97
CA GLN A 512 5.86 10.99 20.76
C GLN A 512 7.35 11.22 20.53
N ARG A 513 7.80 11.20 19.28
CA ARG A 513 9.22 11.37 18.96
C ARG A 513 9.61 12.84 19.10
N CYS A 514 10.58 13.12 19.94
CA CYS A 514 11.15 14.45 20.05
C CYS A 514 12.26 14.70 19.03
N SER A 515 13.01 13.66 18.64
CA SER A 515 14.06 13.81 17.64
C SER A 515 14.35 12.55 16.84
N ALA A 516 14.87 12.76 15.62
CA ALA A 516 15.54 11.74 14.83
C ALA A 516 16.90 12.28 14.41
N THR A 517 17.96 11.51 14.70
CA THR A 517 19.33 11.84 14.32
C THR A 517 19.84 10.79 13.35
N ASP A 518 20.34 11.25 12.21
CA ASP A 518 20.94 10.38 11.20
C ASP A 518 22.36 9.91 11.62
N PRO A 519 22.97 8.98 10.86
CA PRO A 519 24.31 8.47 11.17
C PRO A 519 25.46 9.48 11.05
N GLU A 520 25.23 10.66 10.48
CA GLU A 520 26.18 11.79 10.43
C GLU A 520 25.98 12.76 11.60
N GLY A 521 24.95 12.56 12.44
CA GLY A 521 24.65 13.41 13.57
C GLY A 521 23.69 14.56 13.24
N ASN A 522 23.13 14.60 12.03
CA ASN A 522 22.15 15.63 11.67
C ASN A 522 20.82 15.32 12.35
N LYS A 523 20.34 16.27 13.14
CA LYS A 523 19.15 16.11 13.98
C LYS A 523 17.96 16.83 13.36
N THR A 524 16.85 16.10 13.23
CA THR A 524 15.51 16.67 13.02
C THR A 524 14.75 16.62 14.35
N SER A 525 14.15 17.72 14.79
CA SER A 525 13.37 17.76 16.03
C SER A 525 11.90 18.06 15.76
N PHE A 526 11.03 17.58 16.64
CA PHE A 526 9.59 17.70 16.51
C PHE A 526 9.03 18.30 17.79
N THR A 527 8.08 19.22 17.68
CA THR A 527 7.33 19.75 18.83
C THR A 527 5.84 19.58 18.64
N TYR A 528 5.12 19.40 19.74
CA TYR A 528 3.71 19.04 19.71
C TYR A 528 2.87 19.98 20.57
N ASP A 529 1.59 20.15 20.24
CA ASP A 529 0.65 20.79 21.14
C ASP A 529 0.22 19.83 22.28
N SER A 530 -0.47 20.35 23.30
CA SER A 530 -0.95 19.55 24.43
C SER A 530 -1.98 18.46 24.07
N LYS A 531 -2.52 18.49 22.84
CA LYS A 531 -3.40 17.45 22.29
C LYS A 531 -2.62 16.37 21.53
N GLY A 532 -1.30 16.55 21.42
CA GLY A 532 -0.46 15.72 20.59
C GLY A 532 -0.73 15.94 19.12
N ASN A 533 -0.81 17.17 18.62
CA ASN A 533 -0.71 17.45 17.18
C ASN A 533 0.67 18.04 16.90
N LEU A 534 1.31 17.68 15.78
CA LEU A 534 2.67 18.11 15.44
C LEU A 534 2.68 19.61 15.07
N LEU A 535 3.25 20.48 15.89
CA LEU A 535 3.27 21.93 15.62
C LEU A 535 4.42 22.35 14.71
N LYS A 536 5.60 21.74 14.88
CA LYS A 536 6.81 22.18 14.21
C LYS A 536 7.74 21.00 13.91
N VAL A 537 8.39 21.06 12.77
CA VAL A 537 9.53 20.22 12.41
C VAL A 537 10.73 21.14 12.23
N ASP A 538 11.67 21.05 13.17
CA ASP A 538 12.96 21.71 13.08
C ASP A 538 13.89 20.83 12.24
N ARG A 539 14.16 21.26 11.01
CA ARG A 539 14.93 20.48 10.04
C ARG A 539 16.43 20.73 10.20
N PRO A 540 17.30 19.84 9.68
CA PRO A 540 18.73 20.10 9.66
C PRO A 540 19.05 21.42 8.96
N SER A 541 20.11 22.09 9.41
CA SER A 541 20.50 23.43 8.92
C SER A 541 20.63 23.47 7.38
N ALA A 542 20.28 24.63 6.81
CA ALA A 542 20.07 24.93 5.37
C ALA A 542 18.64 24.76 4.87
N GLN A 543 17.83 23.95 5.56
CA GLN A 543 16.38 23.97 5.40
C GLN A 543 15.73 24.73 6.55
N GLU A 544 14.66 25.46 6.24
CA GLU A 544 13.90 26.21 7.25
C GLU A 544 12.87 25.31 7.94
N ASP A 545 12.27 25.76 9.04
CA ASP A 545 11.31 24.93 9.76
C ASP A 545 9.99 24.76 9.00
N ILE A 546 9.28 23.66 9.26
CA ILE A 546 7.90 23.47 8.81
C ILE A 546 6.98 23.62 10.02
N SER A 547 5.90 24.38 9.89
CA SER A 547 4.92 24.54 10.97
C SER A 547 3.50 24.17 10.55
N TYR A 548 2.71 23.69 11.49
CA TYR A 548 1.35 23.21 11.28
C TYR A 548 0.37 23.85 12.27
N THR A 549 -0.87 24.03 11.82
CA THR A 549 -2.02 24.27 12.70
C THR A 549 -3.08 23.21 12.46
N TYR A 550 -3.97 23.03 13.43
CA TYR A 550 -5.02 22.01 13.38
C TYR A 550 -6.37 22.62 13.75
N ASP A 551 -7.42 22.07 13.15
CA ASP A 551 -8.78 22.37 13.56
C ASP A 551 -9.17 21.63 14.86
N ALA A 552 -10.40 21.86 15.34
CA ALA A 552 -10.89 21.23 16.56
C ALA A 552 -10.91 19.69 16.50
N LEU A 553 -10.96 19.10 15.30
CA LEU A 553 -11.00 17.65 15.06
C LEU A 553 -9.61 17.04 14.90
N GLY A 554 -8.55 17.84 14.98
CA GLY A 554 -7.17 17.36 14.80
C GLY A 554 -6.77 17.17 13.36
N ARG A 555 -7.52 17.73 12.43
CA ARG A 555 -7.18 17.69 11.02
C ARG A 555 -6.32 18.91 10.74
N THR A 556 -5.27 18.77 9.94
CA THR A 556 -4.45 19.93 9.59
C THR A 556 -5.30 21.02 8.93
N ASP A 557 -5.14 22.22 9.47
CA ASP A 557 -5.79 23.46 9.07
C ASP A 557 -4.84 24.29 8.22
N THR A 558 -3.58 24.44 8.63
CA THR A 558 -2.56 25.10 7.80
C THR A 558 -1.21 24.42 7.91
N VAL A 559 -0.43 24.53 6.83
CA VAL A 559 0.99 24.17 6.84
C VAL A 559 1.78 25.33 6.26
N THR A 560 2.82 25.77 6.95
CA THR A 560 3.80 26.72 6.42
C THR A 560 5.08 25.96 6.16
N ASP A 561 5.48 25.92 4.88
CA ASP A 561 6.69 25.22 4.44
C ASP A 561 7.95 26.06 4.68
N GLY A 562 9.13 25.50 4.38
CA GLY A 562 10.38 26.21 4.56
C GLY A 562 10.61 27.39 3.61
N ARG A 563 9.74 27.61 2.61
CA ARG A 563 9.75 28.83 1.78
C ARG A 563 8.92 29.95 2.43
N GLY A 564 8.30 29.68 3.58
CA GLY A 564 7.32 30.57 4.22
C GLY A 564 5.95 30.55 3.53
N ILE A 565 5.70 29.61 2.62
CA ILE A 565 4.42 29.51 1.92
C ILE A 565 3.42 28.81 2.82
N LYS A 566 2.37 29.54 3.21
CA LYS A 566 1.25 29.02 3.98
C LYS A 566 0.19 28.40 3.07
N THR A 567 -0.04 27.11 3.24
CA THR A 567 -1.13 26.34 2.62
C THR A 567 -2.26 26.12 3.63
N VAL A 568 -3.52 26.34 3.22
CA VAL A 568 -4.74 26.26 4.06
C VAL A 568 -5.65 25.10 3.62
N TYR A 569 -6.23 24.42 4.62
CA TYR A 569 -6.94 23.13 4.58
C TYR A 569 -8.25 23.10 5.46
N ALA A 570 -8.42 22.23 6.49
CA ALA A 570 -9.57 21.97 7.43
C ALA A 570 -10.89 21.16 7.05
N TYR A 571 -10.83 19.95 6.43
CA TYR A 571 -11.83 19.07 5.71
C TYR A 571 -13.40 19.26 5.78
N ASP A 572 -14.16 18.85 4.72
CA ASP A 572 -15.65 18.84 4.60
C ASP A 572 -16.35 18.08 5.76
N LYS A 573 -17.69 18.03 5.81
CA LYS A 573 -18.36 17.37 6.96
C LYS A 573 -18.05 15.87 7.04
N ARG A 574 -17.56 15.23 5.98
CA ARG A 574 -17.15 13.81 5.94
C ARG A 574 -15.64 13.60 6.08
N ASP A 575 -14.89 14.63 6.48
CA ASP A 575 -13.44 14.62 6.62
C ASP A 575 -12.70 14.45 5.28
N ARG A 576 -13.26 14.99 4.20
CA ARG A 576 -12.65 14.99 2.86
C ARG A 576 -12.26 16.38 2.37
N LEU A 577 -11.47 16.41 1.30
CA LEU A 577 -11.22 17.53 0.40
C LEU A 577 -12.36 18.53 0.32
N LYS A 578 -12.03 19.82 0.29
CA LYS A 578 -12.92 20.77 -0.36
C LYS A 578 -12.13 21.88 -1.03
N THR A 579 -11.10 22.40 -0.38
CA THR A 579 -10.25 23.50 -0.82
C THR A 579 -8.83 23.34 -0.26
N GLN A 580 -7.85 23.54 -1.13
CA GLN A 580 -6.44 23.71 -0.76
C GLN A 580 -5.93 25.03 -1.33
N THR A 581 -5.49 25.93 -0.47
CA THR A 581 -5.10 27.30 -0.88
C THR A 581 -3.67 27.59 -0.47
N GLY A 582 -2.78 27.88 -1.42
CA GLY A 582 -1.40 28.31 -1.13
C GLY A 582 -1.03 29.49 -2.02
N ASP A 583 -0.46 30.56 -1.43
CA ASP A 583 -0.04 31.78 -2.17
C ASP A 583 -1.16 32.35 -3.07
N GLY A 584 -2.38 32.45 -2.52
CA GLY A 584 -3.58 32.92 -3.25
C GLY A 584 -4.10 31.97 -4.34
N LYS A 585 -3.40 30.87 -4.64
CA LYS A 585 -3.83 29.84 -5.60
C LYS A 585 -4.76 28.86 -4.89
N VAL A 586 -6.01 28.81 -5.33
CA VAL A 586 -7.03 27.94 -4.75
C VAL A 586 -7.26 26.74 -5.67
N THR A 587 -7.23 25.55 -5.10
CA THR A 587 -7.79 24.36 -5.74
C THR A 587 -9.03 23.92 -4.99
N THR A 588 -10.17 23.81 -5.69
CA THR A 588 -11.46 23.36 -5.15
C THR A 588 -11.82 22.02 -5.73
N PHE A 589 -12.55 21.22 -4.96
CA PHE A 589 -12.92 19.89 -5.40
C PHE A 589 -14.32 19.55 -4.89
N VAL A 590 -14.97 18.65 -5.60
CA VAL A 590 -16.37 18.28 -5.36
C VAL A 590 -16.49 16.78 -5.46
N TYR A 591 -17.23 16.18 -4.53
CA TYR A 591 -17.49 14.74 -4.48
C TYR A 591 -18.92 14.40 -4.91
N ASP A 592 -19.10 13.20 -5.44
CA ASP A 592 -20.40 12.53 -5.47
C ASP A 592 -20.78 12.01 -4.06
N ALA A 593 -22.02 11.56 -3.87
CA ALA A 593 -22.50 11.14 -2.56
C ALA A 593 -21.93 9.78 -2.09
N ASP A 594 -21.24 9.05 -2.97
CA ASP A 594 -20.49 7.83 -2.67
C ASP A 594 -19.01 8.11 -2.35
N GLY A 595 -18.58 9.38 -2.41
CA GLY A 595 -17.24 9.84 -2.06
C GLY A 595 -16.23 9.85 -3.21
N ASN A 596 -16.68 9.75 -4.46
CA ASN A 596 -15.81 9.82 -5.63
C ASN A 596 -15.62 11.28 -6.08
N ILE A 597 -14.41 11.67 -6.50
CA ILE A 597 -14.13 13.04 -6.97
C ILE A 597 -14.88 13.28 -8.28
N LYS A 598 -15.85 14.19 -8.28
CA LYS A 598 -16.59 14.60 -9.47
C LYS A 598 -15.87 15.70 -10.25
N THR A 599 -15.34 16.70 -9.55
CA THR A 599 -14.57 17.79 -10.16
C THR A 599 -13.38 18.19 -9.31
N ARG A 600 -12.34 18.70 -9.98
CA ARG A 600 -11.17 19.37 -9.39
C ARG A 600 -10.91 20.63 -10.19
N THR A 601 -11.06 21.80 -9.59
CA THR A 601 -10.80 23.10 -10.22
C THR A 601 -9.53 23.68 -9.60
N SER A 602 -8.44 23.71 -10.38
CA SER A 602 -7.16 24.32 -10.04
C SER A 602 -6.96 25.63 -10.81
N PRO A 603 -5.89 26.40 -10.55
CA PRO A 603 -5.56 27.57 -11.37
C PRO A 603 -5.37 27.24 -12.86
N ALA A 604 -5.02 25.99 -13.21
CA ALA A 604 -4.92 25.56 -14.60
C ALA A 604 -6.29 25.30 -15.26
N GLY A 605 -7.36 25.14 -14.47
CA GLY A 605 -8.73 24.94 -14.91
C GLY A 605 -9.42 23.74 -14.23
N THR A 606 -10.56 23.33 -14.78
CA THR A 606 -11.40 22.26 -14.20
C THR A 606 -11.13 20.89 -14.84
N SER A 607 -10.78 19.92 -14.00
CA SER A 607 -10.84 18.49 -14.28
C SER A 607 -12.22 17.93 -13.92
N THR A 608 -12.75 17.01 -14.71
CA THR A 608 -14.03 16.32 -14.44
C THR A 608 -13.87 14.81 -14.55
N TYR A 609 -14.59 14.09 -13.69
CA TYR A 609 -14.56 12.62 -13.65
C TYR A 609 -15.99 12.08 -13.55
N THR A 610 -16.24 10.95 -14.21
CA THR A 610 -17.49 10.19 -14.06
C THR A 610 -17.19 8.75 -13.65
N TYR A 611 -18.17 8.09 -13.05
CA TYR A 611 -18.03 6.73 -12.52
C TYR A 611 -19.14 5.82 -13.01
N ASP A 612 -18.86 4.53 -13.08
CA ASP A 612 -19.88 3.51 -13.34
C ASP A 612 -20.67 3.11 -12.06
N GLU A 613 -21.59 2.17 -12.21
CA GLU A 613 -22.46 1.65 -11.16
C GLU A 613 -21.67 0.88 -10.06
N GLN A 614 -20.38 0.67 -10.27
CA GLN A 614 -19.44 0.04 -9.35
C GLN A 614 -18.43 1.05 -8.76
N SER A 615 -18.66 2.35 -8.95
CA SER A 615 -17.78 3.42 -8.45
C SER A 615 -16.39 3.45 -9.10
N ARG A 616 -16.26 2.94 -10.34
CA ARG A 616 -14.98 2.95 -11.09
C ARG A 616 -14.99 4.04 -12.16
N GLU A 617 -13.85 4.70 -12.35
CA GLU A 617 -13.73 5.85 -13.26
C GLU A 617 -14.08 5.45 -14.70
N ARG A 618 -15.00 6.16 -15.35
CA ARG A 618 -15.43 5.91 -16.74
C ARG A 618 -14.89 6.94 -17.71
N THR A 619 -14.92 8.22 -17.33
CA THR A 619 -14.39 9.32 -18.15
C THR A 619 -13.60 10.28 -17.29
N ARG A 620 -12.59 10.89 -17.91
CA ARG A 620 -11.80 11.99 -17.35
C ARG A 620 -11.62 13.06 -18.41
N SER A 621 -11.78 14.32 -18.01
CA SER A 621 -11.34 15.47 -18.79
C SER A 621 -10.43 16.32 -17.93
N LEU A 622 -9.30 16.76 -18.49
CA LEU A 622 -8.30 17.59 -17.82
C LEU A 622 -8.26 18.99 -18.46
N PRO A 623 -7.80 20.03 -17.74
CA PRO A 623 -7.69 21.38 -18.30
C PRO A 623 -6.78 21.43 -19.52
N ALA A 624 -7.21 22.13 -20.58
CA ALA A 624 -6.53 22.22 -21.88
C ALA A 624 -6.18 20.89 -22.60
N GLY A 625 -6.57 19.73 -22.03
CA GLY A 625 -6.34 18.41 -22.60
C GLY A 625 -7.56 17.87 -23.35
N GLY A 626 -7.35 16.75 -24.06
CA GLY A 626 -8.45 15.94 -24.58
C GLY A 626 -9.12 15.10 -23.48
N ALA A 627 -10.40 14.78 -23.66
CA ALA A 627 -11.07 13.80 -22.80
C ALA A 627 -10.53 12.38 -23.05
N SER A 628 -10.47 11.57 -22.00
CA SER A 628 -10.19 10.14 -22.07
C SER A 628 -11.30 9.34 -21.39
N SER A 629 -11.47 8.09 -21.82
CA SER A 629 -12.43 7.17 -21.22
C SER A 629 -11.86 5.78 -21.09
N VAL A 630 -12.37 5.05 -20.10
CA VAL A 630 -12.10 3.62 -19.93
C VAL A 630 -13.42 2.88 -19.82
N THR A 631 -13.45 1.66 -20.33
CA THR A 631 -14.55 0.73 -20.11
C THR A 631 -14.04 -0.52 -19.40
N TYR A 632 -14.95 -1.24 -18.77
CA TYR A 632 -14.62 -2.42 -17.98
C TYR A 632 -15.33 -3.65 -18.51
N ASP A 633 -14.71 -4.81 -18.32
CA ASP A 633 -15.25 -6.09 -18.75
C ASP A 633 -16.11 -6.78 -17.69
N ALA A 634 -16.47 -8.01 -18.07
CA ALA A 634 -17.19 -8.98 -17.28
C ALA A 634 -16.46 -9.48 -16.01
N SER A 635 -15.18 -9.15 -15.79
CA SER A 635 -14.50 -9.25 -14.49
C SER A 635 -13.76 -7.95 -14.13
N GLY A 636 -14.38 -6.80 -14.44
CA GLY A 636 -13.94 -5.44 -14.10
C GLY A 636 -12.49 -5.08 -14.39
N ASN A 637 -11.89 -5.86 -15.27
CA ASN A 637 -10.66 -5.54 -15.95
C ASN A 637 -10.94 -4.41 -16.94
N VAL A 638 -9.94 -3.58 -17.25
CA VAL A 638 -10.13 -2.55 -18.28
C VAL A 638 -10.29 -3.20 -19.63
N LYS A 639 -11.45 -3.05 -20.24
CA LYS A 639 -11.73 -3.59 -21.57
C LYS A 639 -11.21 -2.67 -22.67
N THR A 640 -11.42 -1.36 -22.52
CA THR A 640 -10.91 -0.35 -23.47
C THR A 640 -10.37 0.86 -22.76
N SER A 641 -9.41 1.54 -23.39
CA SER A 641 -8.94 2.87 -23.02
C SER A 641 -8.93 3.73 -24.29
N THR A 642 -9.61 4.87 -24.25
CA THR A 642 -9.77 5.74 -25.42
C THR A 642 -9.30 7.15 -25.08
N ASP A 643 -8.53 7.74 -25.98
CA ASP A 643 -8.15 9.15 -25.96
C ASP A 643 -8.10 9.71 -27.39
N ALA A 644 -7.48 10.88 -27.58
CA ALA A 644 -7.33 11.50 -28.90
C ALA A 644 -6.50 10.69 -29.92
N GLY A 645 -5.69 9.72 -29.45
CA GLY A 645 -4.94 8.79 -30.29
C GLY A 645 -5.76 7.57 -30.77
N GLY A 646 -6.96 7.37 -30.24
CA GLY A 646 -7.85 6.26 -30.59
C GLY A 646 -8.12 5.32 -29.41
N THR A 647 -8.68 4.14 -29.73
CA THR A 647 -9.09 3.16 -28.71
C THR A 647 -8.10 1.99 -28.65
N LEU A 648 -7.53 1.77 -27.46
CA LEU A 648 -6.86 0.53 -27.09
C LEU A 648 -7.88 -0.48 -26.55
N THR A 649 -7.75 -1.74 -26.93
CA THR A 649 -8.59 -2.85 -26.43
C THR A 649 -7.71 -3.90 -25.75
N TYR A 650 -8.16 -4.43 -24.62
CA TYR A 650 -7.44 -5.45 -23.86
C TYR A 650 -8.25 -6.73 -23.75
N ASP A 651 -7.59 -7.86 -24.02
CA ASP A 651 -8.12 -9.20 -23.77
C ASP A 651 -7.47 -9.82 -22.54
N TYR A 652 -8.19 -10.72 -21.87
CA TYR A 652 -7.75 -11.34 -20.62
C TYR A 652 -7.89 -12.86 -20.67
N ASN A 653 -6.99 -13.57 -19.99
CA ASN A 653 -7.18 -14.99 -19.69
C ASN A 653 -8.17 -15.20 -18.52
N ASP A 654 -8.49 -16.47 -18.24
CA ASP A 654 -9.42 -16.83 -17.18
C ASP A 654 -8.93 -16.46 -15.78
N ALA A 655 -7.65 -16.15 -15.58
CA ALA A 655 -7.07 -15.69 -14.32
C ALA A 655 -6.91 -14.16 -14.19
N ASN A 656 -7.64 -13.39 -15.02
CA ASN A 656 -7.61 -11.92 -15.07
C ASN A 656 -6.19 -11.35 -15.31
N GLN A 657 -5.47 -11.94 -16.27
CA GLN A 657 -4.18 -11.43 -16.77
C GLN A 657 -4.34 -11.00 -18.23
N VAL A 658 -3.78 -9.84 -18.61
CA VAL A 658 -3.87 -9.29 -19.97
C VAL A 658 -3.15 -10.23 -20.95
N THR A 659 -3.86 -10.79 -21.92
CA THR A 659 -3.27 -11.66 -22.96
C THR A 659 -3.00 -10.94 -24.27
N THR A 660 -3.76 -9.88 -24.56
CA THR A 660 -3.61 -9.10 -25.79
C THR A 660 -3.87 -7.63 -25.51
N LEU A 661 -3.03 -6.76 -26.07
CA LEU A 661 -3.27 -5.33 -26.26
C LEU A 661 -3.43 -5.08 -27.76
N THR A 662 -4.58 -4.57 -28.18
CA THR A 662 -4.87 -4.19 -29.57
C THR A 662 -4.89 -2.67 -29.71
N GLN A 663 -4.05 -2.14 -30.61
CA GLN A 663 -3.96 -0.72 -30.96
C GLN A 663 -5.06 -0.29 -31.94
N PRO A 664 -5.28 1.03 -32.17
CA PRO A 664 -6.34 1.53 -33.05
C PRO A 664 -6.19 1.10 -34.52
N ASP A 665 -4.96 0.84 -34.96
CA ASP A 665 -4.62 0.32 -36.29
C ASP A 665 -4.83 -1.21 -36.42
N GLY A 666 -5.25 -1.89 -35.34
CA GLY A 666 -5.43 -3.33 -35.28
C GLY A 666 -4.16 -4.12 -34.94
N ALA A 667 -3.01 -3.47 -34.75
CA ALA A 667 -1.77 -4.13 -34.36
C ALA A 667 -1.88 -4.70 -32.94
N LYS A 668 -1.41 -5.94 -32.75
CA LYS A 668 -1.57 -6.70 -31.50
C LYS A 668 -0.24 -7.02 -30.84
N THR A 669 -0.12 -6.66 -29.57
CA THR A 669 0.92 -7.19 -28.68
C THR A 669 0.28 -8.29 -27.82
N THR A 670 0.86 -9.48 -27.76
CA THR A 670 0.35 -10.59 -26.95
C THR A 670 1.29 -10.97 -25.83
N TYR A 671 0.73 -11.52 -24.74
CA TYR A 671 1.47 -11.85 -23.53
C TYR A 671 1.18 -13.29 -23.10
N ALA A 672 2.22 -13.99 -22.63
CA ALA A 672 2.11 -15.29 -21.98
C ALA A 672 2.70 -15.25 -20.57
N TYR A 673 2.21 -16.15 -19.72
CA TYR A 673 2.53 -16.20 -18.30
C TYR A 673 2.86 -17.63 -17.89
N ASP A 674 3.67 -17.79 -16.86
CA ASP A 674 3.84 -19.08 -16.19
C ASP A 674 2.69 -19.36 -15.20
N SER A 675 2.82 -20.43 -14.42
CA SER A 675 1.78 -20.80 -13.45
C SER A 675 1.73 -19.89 -12.22
N ASN A 676 2.83 -19.21 -11.95
CA ASN A 676 2.97 -18.18 -10.94
C ASN A 676 2.27 -16.88 -11.35
N GLY A 677 2.11 -16.68 -12.66
CA GLY A 677 1.51 -15.50 -13.24
C GLY A 677 2.54 -14.44 -13.61
N ASP A 678 3.82 -14.79 -13.56
CA ASP A 678 4.92 -13.98 -14.06
C ASP A 678 4.91 -14.02 -15.60
N ARG A 679 5.21 -12.87 -16.22
CA ARG A 679 5.17 -12.74 -17.69
C ARG A 679 6.39 -13.40 -18.31
N THR A 680 6.18 -14.55 -18.96
CA THR A 680 7.24 -15.28 -19.64
C THR A 680 7.46 -14.82 -21.06
N THR A 681 6.46 -14.26 -21.74
CA THR A 681 6.58 -13.87 -23.14
C THR A 681 5.82 -12.57 -23.44
N THR A 682 6.42 -11.69 -24.24
CA THR A 682 5.76 -10.60 -24.96
C THR A 682 6.03 -10.77 -26.45
N THR A 683 5.00 -10.84 -27.27
CA THR A 683 5.12 -10.89 -28.73
C THR A 683 4.60 -9.58 -29.31
N TYR A 684 5.48 -8.87 -30.01
CA TYR A 684 5.16 -7.60 -30.66
C TYR A 684 4.71 -7.83 -32.11
N PRO A 685 3.99 -6.87 -32.70
CA PRO A 685 3.76 -6.81 -34.14
C PRO A 685 5.06 -6.96 -34.94
N GLY A 686 5.00 -7.67 -36.05
CA GLY A 686 6.19 -8.03 -36.85
C GLY A 686 6.91 -9.30 -36.40
N GLY A 687 6.45 -9.97 -35.33
CA GLY A 687 6.94 -11.29 -34.92
C GLY A 687 8.12 -11.27 -33.95
N THR A 688 8.52 -10.09 -33.46
CA THR A 688 9.54 -9.99 -32.42
C THR A 688 9.00 -10.54 -31.09
N VAL A 689 9.72 -11.46 -30.47
CA VAL A 689 9.38 -12.10 -29.20
C VAL A 689 10.43 -11.74 -28.16
N GLN A 690 10.00 -11.18 -27.02
CA GLN A 690 10.80 -11.03 -25.81
C GLN A 690 10.36 -12.10 -24.80
N LYS A 691 11.25 -13.03 -24.47
CA LYS A 691 11.03 -14.12 -23.51
C LYS A 691 11.81 -13.87 -22.23
N THR A 692 11.19 -14.09 -21.08
CA THR A 692 11.82 -14.04 -19.75
C THR A 692 11.77 -15.42 -19.11
N ASP A 693 12.92 -15.91 -18.68
CA ASP A 693 13.07 -17.13 -17.88
C ASP A 693 13.29 -16.73 -16.42
N TYR A 694 12.62 -17.43 -15.50
CA TYR A 694 12.65 -17.17 -14.06
C TYR A 694 13.29 -18.34 -13.29
N ASP A 695 13.93 -18.04 -12.16
CA ASP A 695 14.39 -19.06 -11.22
C ASP A 695 13.25 -19.57 -10.30
N LYS A 696 13.56 -20.49 -9.38
CA LYS A 696 12.59 -21.08 -8.44
C LYS A 696 12.00 -20.08 -7.43
N SER A 697 12.63 -18.93 -7.27
CA SER A 697 12.16 -17.81 -6.46
C SER A 697 11.47 -16.75 -7.34
N SER A 698 11.08 -17.12 -8.56
CA SER A 698 10.44 -16.28 -9.58
C SER A 698 11.28 -15.09 -10.05
N ARG A 699 12.60 -15.08 -9.81
CA ARG A 699 13.47 -13.94 -10.18
C ARG A 699 13.93 -14.09 -11.62
N ALA A 700 13.97 -13.00 -12.38
CA ALA A 700 14.35 -13.06 -13.79
C ALA A 700 15.81 -13.53 -13.91
N GLN A 701 16.04 -14.65 -14.58
CA GLN A 701 17.37 -15.21 -14.81
C GLN A 701 17.89 -14.87 -16.22
N LYS A 702 16.99 -14.84 -17.21
CA LYS A 702 17.35 -14.54 -18.61
C LYS A 702 16.23 -13.80 -19.31
N ILE A 703 16.55 -12.78 -20.11
CA ILE A 703 15.65 -12.17 -21.09
C ILE A 703 16.26 -12.38 -22.47
N GLU A 704 15.50 -12.90 -23.41
CA GLU A 704 15.94 -13.14 -24.79
C GLU A 704 14.95 -12.50 -25.77
N VAL A 705 15.46 -11.63 -26.65
CA VAL A 705 14.66 -10.97 -27.69
C VAL A 705 15.05 -11.53 -29.05
N LYS A 706 14.08 -12.05 -29.80
CA LYS A 706 14.26 -12.65 -31.13
C LYS A 706 13.25 -12.13 -32.14
N ASN A 707 13.65 -12.04 -33.40
CA ASN A 707 12.72 -12.00 -34.53
C ASN A 707 13.03 -13.18 -35.45
N GLY A 708 12.11 -14.17 -35.50
CA GLY A 708 12.41 -15.48 -36.09
C GLY A 708 13.61 -16.14 -35.40
N SER A 709 14.62 -16.53 -36.17
CA SER A 709 15.88 -17.09 -35.66
C SER A 709 16.91 -16.02 -35.24
N THR A 710 16.69 -14.75 -35.61
CA THR A 710 17.64 -13.66 -35.34
C THR A 710 17.51 -13.20 -33.89
N VAL A 711 18.60 -13.32 -33.12
CA VAL A 711 18.68 -12.76 -31.76
C VAL A 711 18.95 -11.26 -31.85
N LEU A 712 18.03 -10.46 -31.32
CA LEU A 712 18.16 -9.01 -31.24
C LEU A 712 18.81 -8.55 -29.92
N SER A 713 18.59 -9.30 -28.84
CA SER A 713 19.29 -9.08 -27.56
C SER A 713 19.20 -10.30 -26.66
N THR A 714 20.16 -10.48 -25.77
CA THR A 714 20.12 -11.43 -24.65
C THR A 714 20.66 -10.77 -23.39
N ILE A 715 19.87 -10.83 -22.32
CA ILE A 715 20.23 -10.38 -20.98
C ILE A 715 20.21 -11.58 -20.03
N SER A 716 21.17 -11.69 -19.14
CA SER A 716 21.17 -12.71 -18.07
C SER A 716 21.54 -12.09 -16.73
N TYR A 717 20.94 -12.60 -15.65
CA TYR A 717 21.12 -12.13 -14.29
C TYR A 717 21.61 -13.28 -13.41
N ASP A 718 22.62 -13.01 -12.59
CA ASP A 718 23.17 -13.96 -11.62
C ASP A 718 23.08 -13.37 -10.22
N TYR A 719 22.44 -14.13 -9.34
CA TYR A 719 22.18 -13.78 -7.95
C TYR A 719 23.18 -14.43 -7.00
N ASN A 720 24.10 -15.26 -7.50
CA ASN A 720 25.06 -15.96 -6.65
C ASN A 720 26.13 -15.01 -6.10
N LYS A 721 26.39 -15.12 -4.80
CA LYS A 721 27.50 -14.47 -4.10
C LYS A 721 28.33 -15.56 -3.42
N SER A 722 29.59 -15.69 -3.83
CA SER A 722 30.54 -16.69 -3.26
C SER A 722 30.00 -18.13 -3.23
N GLY A 723 29.30 -18.54 -4.30
CA GLY A 723 28.76 -19.91 -4.44
C GLY A 723 27.44 -20.16 -3.68
N LYS A 724 26.83 -19.14 -3.07
CA LYS A 724 25.51 -19.21 -2.46
C LYS A 724 24.54 -18.27 -3.15
N ASP A 725 23.28 -18.65 -3.20
CA ASP A 725 22.23 -17.75 -3.65
C ASP A 725 22.09 -16.56 -2.69
N SER A 726 22.02 -15.35 -3.24
CA SER A 726 21.79 -14.11 -2.48
C SER A 726 20.54 -13.42 -2.98
N ASP A 727 20.09 -12.38 -2.29
CA ASP A 727 18.90 -11.61 -2.69
C ASP A 727 19.18 -10.46 -3.66
N LYS A 728 20.43 -10.27 -4.09
CA LYS A 728 20.88 -9.22 -5.02
C LYS A 728 21.38 -9.77 -6.35
N ILE A 729 21.24 -8.97 -7.41
CA ILE A 729 21.95 -9.19 -8.68
C ILE A 729 23.44 -8.92 -8.46
N ASN A 730 24.28 -9.96 -8.50
CA ASN A 730 25.73 -9.83 -8.39
C ASN A 730 26.40 -9.71 -9.77
N LYS A 731 25.73 -10.16 -10.83
CA LYS A 731 26.22 -9.98 -12.20
C LYS A 731 25.07 -9.91 -13.20
N ARG A 732 25.20 -9.03 -14.20
CA ARG A 732 24.31 -8.93 -15.36
C ARG A 732 25.12 -9.06 -16.64
N THR A 733 24.65 -9.83 -17.61
CA THR A 733 25.30 -9.94 -18.93
C THR A 733 24.33 -9.50 -20.01
N ILE A 734 24.67 -8.49 -20.82
CA ILE A 734 23.88 -8.00 -21.95
C ILE A 734 24.70 -8.15 -23.23
N ASP A 735 24.22 -8.93 -24.20
CA ASP A 735 24.83 -9.05 -25.54
C ASP A 735 26.35 -9.31 -25.50
N GLY A 736 26.75 -10.21 -24.58
CA GLY A 736 28.13 -10.63 -24.32
C GLY A 736 28.96 -9.71 -23.42
N ALA A 737 28.44 -8.55 -23.01
CA ALA A 737 29.08 -7.67 -22.02
C ALA A 737 28.58 -8.01 -20.60
N ALA A 738 29.48 -8.45 -19.73
CA ALA A 738 29.18 -8.85 -18.36
C ALA A 738 29.56 -7.76 -17.37
N THR A 739 28.58 -7.20 -16.65
CA THR A 739 28.73 -6.27 -15.54
C THR A 739 28.65 -7.01 -14.20
N ALA A 740 29.75 -7.04 -13.45
CA ALA A 740 29.76 -7.52 -12.06
C ALA A 740 29.45 -6.37 -11.09
N TYR A 741 28.63 -6.61 -10.08
CA TYR A 741 28.21 -5.62 -9.08
C TYR A 741 28.75 -5.98 -7.71
N THR A 742 29.16 -4.97 -6.95
CA THR A 742 29.58 -5.09 -5.55
C THR A 742 28.79 -4.11 -4.71
N TYR A 743 28.43 -4.53 -3.50
CA TYR A 743 27.62 -3.76 -2.56
C TYR A 743 28.35 -3.62 -1.22
N ASP A 744 28.12 -2.52 -0.50
CA ASP A 744 28.58 -2.39 0.89
C ASP A 744 27.66 -3.17 1.86
N SER A 745 28.00 -3.15 3.16
CA SER A 745 27.16 -3.74 4.21
C SER A 745 25.76 -3.13 4.22
N LYS A 746 25.67 -1.83 3.90
CA LYS A 746 24.43 -1.11 3.71
C LYS A 746 23.76 -1.38 2.38
N GLY A 747 24.11 -2.47 1.69
CA GLY A 747 23.54 -2.93 0.43
C GLY A 747 23.55 -1.91 -0.72
N ARG A 748 24.28 -0.80 -0.60
CA ARG A 748 24.42 0.22 -1.63
C ARG A 748 25.45 -0.24 -2.65
N LEU A 749 25.22 0.08 -3.92
CA LEU A 749 26.13 -0.28 -5.00
C LEU A 749 27.45 0.47 -4.85
N THR A 750 28.57 -0.23 -4.62
CA THR A 750 29.90 0.38 -4.50
C THR A 750 30.73 0.23 -5.76
N LYS A 751 30.54 -0.83 -6.54
CA LYS A 751 31.23 -1.03 -7.82
C LYS A 751 30.35 -1.70 -8.86
N ALA A 752 30.54 -1.30 -10.11
CA ALA A 752 30.05 -2.01 -11.28
C ALA A 752 31.20 -2.13 -12.29
N VAL A 753 31.54 -3.35 -12.72
CA VAL A 753 32.66 -3.59 -13.66
C VAL A 753 32.16 -4.35 -14.87
N GLU A 754 32.12 -3.68 -16.02
CA GLU A 754 31.71 -4.27 -17.29
C GLU A 754 32.91 -4.82 -18.05
N THR A 755 32.84 -6.09 -18.43
CA THR A 755 33.84 -6.79 -19.23
C THR A 755 33.22 -7.39 -20.48
N LYS A 756 33.91 -7.31 -21.61
CA LYS A 756 33.52 -7.96 -22.87
C LYS A 756 34.74 -8.61 -23.50
N SER A 757 34.63 -9.88 -23.87
CA SER A 757 35.73 -10.67 -24.45
C SER A 757 37.03 -10.61 -23.61
N GLY A 758 36.90 -10.64 -22.28
CA GLY A 758 38.03 -10.62 -21.34
C GLY A 758 38.63 -9.24 -21.05
N SER A 759 38.16 -8.16 -21.68
CA SER A 759 38.63 -6.79 -21.43
C SER A 759 37.58 -5.95 -20.71
N THR A 760 37.99 -5.08 -19.79
CA THR A 760 37.09 -4.09 -19.16
C THR A 760 36.69 -3.02 -20.18
N THR A 761 35.39 -2.90 -20.45
CA THR A 761 34.83 -1.92 -21.39
C THR A 761 34.23 -0.71 -20.70
N ALA A 762 33.82 -0.85 -19.45
CA ALA A 762 33.38 0.24 -18.59
C ALA A 762 33.45 -0.16 -17.12
N GLY A 763 33.47 0.83 -16.25
CA GLY A 763 33.59 0.63 -14.83
C GLY A 763 33.05 1.83 -14.08
N TRP A 764 32.47 1.58 -12.91
CA TRP A 764 31.98 2.59 -11.99
C TRP A 764 32.38 2.21 -10.57
N ALA A 765 32.84 3.18 -9.79
CA ALA A 765 32.98 3.06 -8.34
C ALA A 765 32.22 4.19 -7.65
N TYR A 766 31.57 3.86 -6.55
CA TYR A 766 30.73 4.76 -5.77
C TYR A 766 31.19 4.76 -4.31
N CYS A 767 31.35 5.95 -3.78
CA CYS A 767 31.64 6.22 -2.38
C CYS A 767 30.37 6.84 -1.76
N TYR A 768 30.09 6.49 -0.50
CA TYR A 768 28.97 7.07 0.25
C TYR A 768 29.42 7.50 1.64
N ASP A 769 28.78 8.53 2.18
CA ASP A 769 28.83 8.83 3.61
C ASP A 769 27.91 7.90 4.42
N LYS A 770 27.78 8.13 5.73
CA LYS A 770 26.90 7.33 6.59
C LYS A 770 25.42 7.68 6.42
N ALA A 771 25.10 8.92 6.02
CA ALA A 771 23.74 9.37 5.70
C ALA A 771 23.22 8.87 4.34
N GLY A 772 24.07 8.23 3.52
CA GLY A 772 23.66 7.68 2.23
C GLY A 772 23.86 8.62 1.04
N ASN A 773 24.47 9.79 1.23
CA ASN A 773 24.85 10.64 0.11
C ASN A 773 25.99 9.98 -0.65
N MET A 774 25.91 10.02 -1.98
CA MET A 774 27.01 9.57 -2.84
C MET A 774 28.12 10.63 -2.81
N THR A 775 29.20 10.40 -2.07
CA THR A 775 30.31 11.36 -1.89
C THR A 775 31.33 11.34 -3.03
N GLY A 776 31.31 10.29 -3.85
CA GLY A 776 32.22 10.16 -4.98
C GLY A 776 31.72 9.16 -6.02
N ARG A 777 32.00 9.45 -7.28
CA ARG A 777 31.65 8.59 -8.43
C ARG A 777 32.75 8.64 -9.47
N SER A 778 33.49 7.56 -9.65
CA SER A 778 34.47 7.46 -10.74
C SER A 778 33.96 6.55 -11.85
N THR A 779 34.38 6.82 -13.09
CA THR A 779 34.06 5.98 -14.26
C THR A 779 35.28 5.73 -15.14
N GLY A 780 35.43 4.54 -15.72
CA GLY A 780 36.50 4.26 -16.68
C GLY A 780 36.85 2.78 -16.82
N THR A 781 37.81 2.46 -17.69
CA THR A 781 38.28 1.08 -17.93
C THR A 781 39.37 0.63 -16.96
N SER A 782 40.12 1.57 -16.35
CA SER A 782 41.11 1.31 -15.28
C SER A 782 40.53 1.41 -13.86
N LEU A 783 39.21 1.67 -13.75
CA LEU A 783 38.39 1.73 -12.53
C LEU A 783 39.14 2.31 -11.30
N PRO A 784 39.46 3.63 -11.33
CA PRO A 784 40.17 4.29 -10.26
C PRO A 784 39.35 4.29 -8.96
N ALA A 785 40.00 4.62 -7.84
CA ALA A 785 39.30 4.81 -6.56
C ALA A 785 38.16 5.84 -6.71
N CYS A 786 37.04 5.64 -6.00
CA CYS A 786 35.87 6.52 -6.13
C CYS A 786 36.08 7.95 -5.58
N ALA A 787 37.19 8.20 -4.90
CA ALA A 787 37.52 9.48 -4.27
C ALA A 787 38.63 10.24 -5.04
N ASP A 788 38.46 10.46 -6.34
CA ASP A 788 39.27 11.47 -7.05
C ASP A 788 38.67 12.88 -6.89
N THR A 789 39.50 13.92 -6.99
CA THR A 789 39.10 15.30 -6.69
C THR A 789 38.07 15.87 -7.68
N GLN A 790 37.98 15.35 -8.91
CA GLN A 790 36.99 15.79 -9.91
C GLN A 790 35.60 15.19 -9.67
N SER A 791 35.53 14.11 -8.90
CA SER A 791 34.29 13.40 -8.59
C SER A 791 33.79 13.61 -7.16
N ALA A 792 34.51 14.40 -6.37
CA ALA A 792 34.19 14.71 -4.98
C ALA A 792 32.91 15.53 -4.88
N ARG A 793 32.02 15.10 -3.98
CA ARG A 793 30.72 15.71 -3.73
C ARG A 793 30.63 16.16 -2.28
N GLU A 794 30.19 17.38 -2.08
CA GLU A 794 29.96 17.94 -0.75
C GLU A 794 28.48 18.15 -0.52
N TYR A 795 28.05 17.88 0.71
CA TYR A 795 26.67 17.97 1.12
C TYR A 795 26.58 18.84 2.37
N ASN A 796 25.50 19.61 2.49
CA ASN A 796 25.16 20.26 3.76
C ASN A 796 24.44 19.28 4.70
N ASN A 797 24.12 19.74 5.91
CA ASN A 797 23.46 18.93 6.94
C ASN A 797 22.03 18.50 6.55
N ALA A 798 21.41 19.15 5.56
CA ALA A 798 20.12 18.77 4.99
C ALA A 798 20.25 17.73 3.86
N ASN A 799 21.44 17.15 3.65
CA ASN A 799 21.76 16.20 2.59
C ASN A 799 21.63 16.80 1.18
N GLU A 800 21.66 18.13 1.04
CA GLU A 800 21.64 18.83 -0.24
C GLU A 800 23.06 18.90 -0.81
N LEU A 801 23.22 18.56 -2.09
CA LEU A 801 24.51 18.66 -2.79
C LEU A 801 24.88 20.13 -2.96
N THR A 802 25.99 20.58 -2.40
CA THR A 802 26.46 21.97 -2.46
C THR A 802 27.66 22.18 -3.37
N SER A 803 28.45 21.12 -3.63
CA SER A 803 29.62 21.18 -4.50
C SER A 803 29.87 19.86 -5.21
N LEU A 804 30.31 19.92 -6.48
CA LEU A 804 30.77 18.76 -7.25
C LEU A 804 32.04 19.13 -8.03
N GLY A 805 33.14 18.43 -7.76
CA GLY A 805 34.43 18.71 -8.41
C GLY A 805 34.96 20.13 -8.17
N GLY A 806 34.52 20.77 -7.08
CA GLY A 806 34.84 22.17 -6.73
C GLY A 806 33.86 23.22 -7.30
N ASP A 807 32.90 22.82 -8.15
CA ASP A 807 31.85 23.71 -8.63
C ASP A 807 30.73 23.81 -7.59
N THR A 808 30.50 25.02 -7.07
CA THR A 808 29.55 25.31 -5.99
C THR A 808 28.19 25.83 -6.47
N GLY A 809 27.90 25.75 -7.78
CA GLY A 809 26.66 26.28 -8.38
C GLY A 809 25.39 25.48 -8.11
N PHE A 810 25.28 24.80 -6.97
CA PHE A 810 24.11 24.03 -6.55
C PHE A 810 23.36 24.76 -5.43
N THR A 811 22.10 25.15 -5.69
CA THR A 811 21.29 25.89 -4.72
C THR A 811 19.89 25.32 -4.61
N TYR A 812 19.26 25.55 -3.46
CA TYR A 812 17.93 25.07 -3.11
C TYR A 812 17.08 26.20 -2.51
N ASP A 813 15.76 26.07 -2.58
CA ASP A 813 14.87 26.94 -1.80
C ASP A 813 14.75 26.44 -0.35
N GLY A 814 14.09 27.19 0.53
CA GLY A 814 13.99 26.82 1.95
C GLY A 814 13.20 25.52 2.22
N ASP A 815 12.46 24.98 1.24
CA ASP A 815 11.82 23.66 1.33
C ASP A 815 12.73 22.54 0.78
N GLY A 816 13.94 22.88 0.30
CA GLY A 816 14.94 21.96 -0.21
C GLY A 816 14.80 21.63 -1.69
N ASN A 817 13.99 22.36 -2.46
CA ASN A 817 13.83 22.10 -3.89
C ASN A 817 14.96 22.77 -4.69
N GLU A 818 15.56 22.05 -5.63
CA GLU A 818 16.66 22.57 -6.47
C GLU A 818 16.24 23.85 -7.21
N THR A 819 17.03 24.91 -7.07
CA THR A 819 16.87 26.19 -7.79
C THR A 819 17.98 26.41 -8.82
N SER A 820 19.15 25.81 -8.62
CA SER A 820 20.21 25.68 -9.63
C SER A 820 21.03 24.42 -9.47
N ALA A 821 21.62 23.95 -10.57
CA ALA A 821 22.61 22.88 -10.58
C ALA A 821 23.68 23.15 -11.65
N ALA A 822 24.94 22.92 -11.27
CA ALA A 822 26.10 23.18 -12.11
C ALA A 822 26.52 21.95 -12.94
N SER A 823 27.64 22.06 -13.65
CA SER A 823 28.22 20.95 -14.45
C SER A 823 28.46 19.70 -13.56
N PRO A 824 28.36 18.45 -14.07
CA PRO A 824 28.22 18.00 -15.45
C PRO A 824 26.77 17.76 -15.90
N THR A 825 25.76 18.30 -15.22
CA THR A 825 24.35 18.03 -15.54
C THR A 825 23.86 18.68 -16.85
N GLY A 826 24.62 19.64 -17.38
CA GLY A 826 24.08 20.74 -18.18
C GLY A 826 23.45 21.77 -17.24
N THR A 827 23.98 23.00 -17.24
CA THR A 827 23.66 24.04 -16.25
C THR A 827 22.15 24.30 -16.16
N ARG A 828 21.59 24.19 -14.96
CA ARG A 828 20.20 24.55 -14.64
C ARG A 828 20.17 25.77 -13.75
N THR A 829 19.35 26.77 -14.09
CA THR A 829 19.18 27.99 -13.31
C THR A 829 17.72 28.43 -13.27
N GLY A 830 17.37 29.23 -12.26
CA GLY A 830 16.04 29.81 -12.13
C GLY A 830 14.94 28.76 -11.96
N GLY A 831 15.23 27.65 -11.28
CA GLY A 831 14.21 26.69 -10.86
C GLY A 831 13.18 27.38 -9.97
N GLN A 832 11.90 27.30 -10.32
CA GLN A 832 10.79 27.87 -9.58
C GLN A 832 9.75 26.81 -9.28
N TRP A 833 9.13 26.88 -8.11
CA TRP A 833 8.22 25.84 -7.61
C TRP A 833 6.86 26.43 -7.30
N THR A 834 5.79 25.68 -7.62
CA THR A 834 4.44 26.07 -7.19
C THR A 834 4.35 25.99 -5.65
N PRO A 835 3.30 26.61 -5.05
CA PRO A 835 2.97 26.42 -3.63
C PRO A 835 2.77 24.94 -3.22
N TYR A 836 2.58 24.05 -4.21
CA TYR A 836 2.40 22.61 -4.00
C TYR A 836 3.66 21.80 -4.34
N THR A 837 4.82 22.47 -4.46
CA THR A 837 6.12 21.86 -4.73
C THR A 837 6.17 21.12 -6.08
N GLN A 838 5.54 21.71 -7.11
CA GLN A 838 5.65 21.26 -8.50
C GLN A 838 6.60 22.17 -9.27
N LEU A 839 7.47 21.63 -10.13
CA LEU A 839 8.39 22.45 -10.93
C LEU A 839 7.56 23.31 -11.89
N SER A 840 7.66 24.63 -11.81
CA SER A 840 6.84 25.59 -12.56
C SER A 840 7.62 26.37 -13.63
N ALA A 841 8.91 26.61 -13.40
CA ALA A 841 9.80 27.18 -14.41
C ALA A 841 11.25 26.73 -14.15
N MET A 842 12.06 26.67 -15.22
CA MET A 842 13.50 26.43 -15.16
C MET A 842 14.15 26.83 -16.48
N THR A 843 15.41 27.27 -16.43
CA THR A 843 16.29 27.35 -17.60
C THR A 843 17.29 26.20 -17.56
N ALA A 844 17.24 25.29 -18.52
CA ALA A 844 18.17 24.17 -18.63
C ALA A 844 19.01 24.32 -19.90
N SER A 845 20.34 24.37 -19.77
CA SER A 845 21.28 24.55 -20.87
C SER A 845 20.91 25.72 -21.82
N GLY A 846 20.51 26.86 -21.23
CA GLY A 846 20.11 28.06 -21.96
C GLY A 846 18.67 28.09 -22.48
N THR A 847 17.90 27.00 -22.33
CA THR A 847 16.50 26.94 -22.76
C THR A 847 15.55 27.13 -21.58
N ALA A 848 14.82 28.24 -21.56
CA ALA A 848 13.78 28.51 -20.57
C ALA A 848 12.50 27.73 -20.88
N SER A 849 11.91 27.08 -19.88
CA SER A 849 10.64 26.36 -19.98
C SER A 849 9.76 26.64 -18.77
N THR A 850 8.45 26.78 -19.02
CA THR A 850 7.41 26.81 -17.99
C THR A 850 6.62 25.51 -17.98
N TYR A 851 6.07 25.14 -16.84
CA TYR A 851 5.38 23.87 -16.63
C TYR A 851 4.04 24.12 -15.94
N THR A 852 2.99 23.41 -16.37
CA THR A 852 1.67 23.48 -15.75
C THR A 852 1.13 22.09 -15.46
N TYR A 853 0.21 21.98 -14.50
CA TYR A 853 -0.35 20.74 -13.99
C TYR A 853 -1.85 20.85 -13.80
N ALA A 854 -2.57 19.74 -13.91
CA ALA A 854 -4.03 19.73 -13.77
C ALA A 854 -4.51 19.95 -12.32
N GLY A 855 -3.63 19.80 -11.33
CA GLY A 855 -3.95 19.92 -9.91
C GLY A 855 -2.74 20.26 -9.05
N VAL A 856 -2.80 19.82 -7.80
CA VAL A 856 -1.81 20.09 -6.73
C VAL A 856 -0.70 19.04 -6.62
N ASP A 857 -0.73 18.01 -7.46
CA ASP A 857 0.24 16.92 -7.50
C ASP A 857 1.09 16.95 -8.78
N ASN A 858 2.23 16.27 -8.76
CA ASN A 858 3.18 16.25 -9.87
C ASN A 858 2.83 15.23 -10.98
N ASN A 859 1.70 14.52 -10.92
CA ASN A 859 1.40 13.39 -11.82
C ASN A 859 0.81 13.85 -13.17
N ASP A 860 -0.14 14.79 -13.15
CA ASP A 860 -0.85 15.23 -14.36
C ASP A 860 -0.22 16.52 -14.95
N ARG A 861 1.02 16.44 -15.47
CA ARG A 861 1.65 17.55 -16.20
C ARG A 861 0.87 17.84 -17.47
N LEU A 862 0.49 19.10 -17.70
CA LEU A 862 -0.30 19.55 -18.85
C LEU A 862 0.58 20.16 -19.95
N THR A 863 1.56 20.98 -19.58
CA THR A 863 2.46 21.63 -20.55
C THR A 863 3.91 21.67 -20.10
N ARG A 864 4.82 21.81 -21.09
CA ARG A 864 6.20 22.25 -20.94
C ARG A 864 6.53 23.19 -22.10
N GLY A 865 6.67 24.49 -21.83
CA GLY A 865 6.79 25.49 -22.90
C GLY A 865 5.62 25.37 -23.87
N SER A 866 5.89 25.13 -25.15
CA SER A 866 4.87 24.89 -26.18
C SER A 866 4.39 23.43 -26.28
N SER A 867 5.05 22.48 -25.63
CA SER A 867 4.65 21.07 -25.62
C SER A 867 3.41 20.86 -24.73
N THR A 868 2.44 20.10 -25.23
CA THR A 868 1.23 19.69 -24.48
C THR A 868 1.23 18.19 -24.21
N PHE A 869 0.67 17.79 -23.08
CA PHE A 869 0.61 16.40 -22.63
C PHE A 869 -0.83 15.96 -22.41
N THR A 870 -1.13 14.71 -22.78
CA THR A 870 -2.41 14.06 -22.47
C THR A 870 -2.17 12.98 -21.41
N ASN A 871 -2.95 13.03 -20.34
CA ASN A 871 -2.92 12.06 -19.25
C ASN A 871 -4.29 11.37 -19.14
N ALA A 872 -4.28 10.05 -19.23
CA ALA A 872 -5.45 9.19 -19.06
C ALA A 872 -5.37 8.43 -17.72
N ALA A 873 -6.39 7.64 -17.40
CA ALA A 873 -6.38 6.76 -16.23
C ALA A 873 -5.21 5.75 -16.23
N THR A 874 -4.65 5.43 -17.40
CA THR A 874 -3.50 4.53 -17.58
C THR A 874 -2.13 5.26 -17.51
N GLY A 875 -2.10 6.58 -17.35
CA GLY A 875 -0.89 7.42 -17.29
C GLY A 875 -0.79 8.40 -18.46
N MET A 876 0.41 8.96 -18.69
CA MET A 876 0.65 9.86 -19.82
C MET A 876 0.61 9.10 -21.14
N THR A 877 -0.32 9.46 -22.02
CA THR A 877 -0.58 8.78 -23.31
C THR A 877 -0.17 9.62 -24.52
N ARG A 878 0.16 10.90 -24.36
CA ARG A 878 0.59 11.75 -25.48
C ARG A 878 1.52 12.88 -25.09
N GLU A 879 2.44 13.22 -25.98
CA GLU A 879 3.16 14.51 -26.04
C GLU A 879 3.03 15.10 -27.45
N GLY A 880 2.40 16.26 -27.58
CA GLY A 880 2.12 16.85 -28.89
C GLY A 880 1.36 15.85 -29.77
N THR A 881 1.97 15.42 -30.89
CA THR A 881 1.42 14.40 -31.80
C THR A 881 1.86 12.97 -31.51
N THR A 882 2.89 12.77 -30.68
CA THR A 882 3.46 11.47 -30.34
C THR A 882 2.60 10.78 -29.29
N GLY A 883 2.07 9.61 -29.62
CA GLY A 883 1.31 8.77 -28.70
C GLY A 883 2.19 7.77 -27.96
N PHE A 884 1.77 7.40 -26.75
CA PHE A 884 2.39 6.40 -25.90
C PHE A 884 1.35 5.36 -25.52
N VAL A 885 1.55 4.15 -26.00
CA VAL A 885 0.64 3.02 -25.80
C VAL A 885 1.01 2.31 -24.51
N ARG A 886 0.00 2.14 -23.66
CA ARG A 886 0.15 1.52 -22.35
C ARG A 886 -0.80 0.34 -22.18
N GLU A 887 -0.39 -0.62 -21.36
CA GLU A 887 -1.29 -1.65 -20.85
C GLU A 887 -2.30 -1.07 -19.87
N ALA A 888 -3.34 -1.85 -19.54
CA ALA A 888 -4.33 -1.49 -18.52
C ALA A 888 -3.70 -1.15 -17.16
N SER A 889 -2.56 -1.73 -16.80
CA SER A 889 -1.83 -1.39 -15.57
C SER A 889 -1.02 -0.09 -15.68
N GLY A 890 -0.81 0.43 -16.88
CA GLY A 890 0.03 1.59 -17.16
C GLY A 890 1.45 1.26 -17.64
N THR A 891 1.79 -0.04 -17.80
CA THR A 891 3.02 -0.51 -18.48
C THR A 891 3.20 0.20 -19.81
N LEU A 892 4.38 0.75 -20.09
CA LEU A 892 4.67 1.27 -21.43
C LEU A 892 4.96 0.10 -22.40
N THR A 893 4.29 0.08 -23.55
CA THR A 893 4.38 -1.01 -24.56
C THR A 893 4.86 -0.54 -25.92
N ALA A 894 4.33 0.58 -26.42
CA ALA A 894 4.71 1.11 -27.73
C ALA A 894 4.62 2.65 -27.77
N MET A 895 5.17 3.25 -28.80
CA MET A 895 4.95 4.65 -29.15
C MET A 895 4.43 4.76 -30.58
N THR A 896 3.66 5.80 -30.85
CA THR A 896 3.16 6.14 -32.18
C THR A 896 3.64 7.52 -32.58
N SER A 897 4.31 7.63 -33.72
CA SER A 897 4.77 8.91 -34.27
C SER A 897 4.61 8.90 -35.79
N GLY A 898 4.07 9.99 -36.36
CA GLY A 898 3.79 10.08 -37.79
C GLY A 898 2.85 8.98 -38.34
N GLY A 899 2.03 8.37 -37.48
CA GLY A 899 1.15 7.25 -37.85
C GLY A 899 1.82 5.86 -37.84
N ALA A 900 3.11 5.77 -37.50
CA ALA A 900 3.81 4.50 -37.37
C ALA A 900 4.05 4.13 -35.90
N SER A 901 3.92 2.83 -35.59
CA SER A 901 4.12 2.27 -34.26
C SER A 901 5.53 1.67 -34.11
N GLN A 902 6.18 1.94 -32.97
CA GLN A 902 7.41 1.28 -32.55
C GLN A 902 7.24 0.70 -31.15
N TYR A 903 7.80 -0.48 -30.91
CA TYR A 903 7.56 -1.27 -29.72
C TYR A 903 8.77 -1.30 -28.80
N TYR A 904 8.54 -1.09 -27.51
CA TYR A 904 9.59 -0.98 -26.51
C TYR A 904 10.11 -2.35 -26.09
N LEU A 905 11.40 -2.59 -26.29
CA LEU A 905 12.14 -3.70 -25.68
C LEU A 905 12.71 -3.23 -24.35
N THR A 906 12.59 -4.04 -23.29
CA THR A 906 13.01 -3.63 -21.94
C THR A 906 13.81 -4.69 -21.19
N ASP A 907 14.63 -4.24 -20.25
CA ASP A 907 15.23 -5.12 -19.24
C ASP A 907 14.25 -5.39 -18.06
N VAL A 908 14.71 -6.10 -17.03
CA VAL A 908 13.91 -6.45 -15.83
C VAL A 908 13.43 -5.23 -15.04
N GLN A 909 14.13 -4.09 -15.11
CA GLN A 909 13.73 -2.84 -14.46
C GLN A 909 12.74 -2.04 -15.33
N GLY A 910 12.43 -2.54 -16.53
CA GLY A 910 11.64 -1.81 -17.50
C GLY A 910 12.40 -0.69 -18.19
N SER A 911 13.73 -0.61 -18.04
CA SER A 911 14.56 0.31 -18.80
C SER A 911 14.47 -0.04 -20.28
N VAL A 912 14.22 0.96 -21.13
CA VAL A 912 14.11 0.73 -22.57
C VAL A 912 15.51 0.47 -23.13
N ILE A 913 15.76 -0.73 -23.65
CA ILE A 913 17.05 -1.13 -24.23
C ILE A 913 17.06 -1.00 -25.76
N GLY A 914 15.89 -0.91 -26.39
CA GLY A 914 15.76 -0.72 -27.82
C GLY A 914 14.32 -0.61 -28.27
N LEU A 915 14.15 -0.40 -29.58
CA LEU A 915 12.85 -0.38 -30.25
C LEU A 915 12.85 -1.35 -31.42
N VAL A 916 11.67 -1.91 -31.72
CA VAL A 916 11.40 -2.58 -32.99
C VAL A 916 10.25 -1.93 -33.72
N ASP A 917 10.28 -1.91 -35.05
CA ASP A 917 9.14 -1.47 -35.87
C ASP A 917 8.10 -2.58 -36.05
N ALA A 918 7.00 -2.27 -36.75
CA ALA A 918 5.94 -3.24 -37.05
C ALA A 918 6.36 -4.38 -38.02
N SER A 919 7.57 -4.30 -38.60
CA SER A 919 8.17 -5.39 -39.38
C SER A 919 9.14 -6.24 -38.54
N GLY A 920 9.31 -5.92 -37.26
CA GLY A 920 10.21 -6.61 -36.35
C GLY A 920 11.68 -6.22 -36.51
N ASN A 921 12.00 -5.14 -37.23
CA ASN A 921 13.36 -4.65 -37.36
C ASN A 921 13.72 -3.79 -36.15
N ARG A 922 14.94 -3.97 -35.61
CA ARG A 922 15.43 -3.10 -34.53
C ARG A 922 15.77 -1.72 -35.06
N THR A 923 15.07 -0.69 -34.58
CA THR A 923 15.21 0.69 -35.04
C THR A 923 16.02 1.57 -34.10
N ALA A 924 16.21 1.14 -32.84
CA ALA A 924 16.98 1.87 -31.86
C ALA A 924 17.66 0.95 -30.84
N THR A 925 18.76 1.44 -30.26
CA THR A 925 19.46 0.82 -29.14
C THR A 925 19.82 1.89 -28.12
N TYR A 926 19.55 1.57 -26.85
CA TYR A 926 19.90 2.41 -25.72
C TYR A 926 20.65 1.58 -24.69
N SER A 927 21.62 2.19 -24.01
CA SER A 927 22.28 1.60 -22.85
C SER A 927 22.52 2.65 -21.79
N TYR A 928 22.58 2.20 -20.55
CA TYR A 928 22.69 3.05 -19.37
C TYR A 928 23.84 2.56 -18.49
N GLY A 929 24.45 3.46 -17.72
CA GLY A 929 25.16 3.03 -16.52
C GLY A 929 24.20 2.78 -15.35
N PRO A 930 24.73 2.40 -14.17
CA PRO A 930 23.91 1.94 -13.05
C PRO A 930 22.83 2.94 -12.58
N TYR A 931 23.11 4.24 -12.64
CA TYR A 931 22.19 5.31 -12.24
C TYR A 931 21.43 5.93 -13.42
N GLY A 932 21.32 5.23 -14.55
CA GLY A 932 20.47 5.66 -15.65
C GLY A 932 21.08 6.74 -16.55
N GLU A 933 22.35 7.11 -16.37
CA GLU A 933 23.04 7.98 -17.32
C GLU A 933 23.15 7.29 -18.68
N ALA A 934 22.82 8.01 -19.75
CA ALA A 934 22.87 7.46 -21.10
C ALA A 934 24.32 7.19 -21.52
N ARG A 935 24.57 6.01 -22.10
CA ARG A 935 25.87 5.63 -22.69
C ARG A 935 25.78 5.58 -24.21
N THR A 936 25.08 4.58 -24.73
CA THR A 936 24.82 4.44 -26.17
C THR A 936 23.38 4.85 -26.45
N THR A 937 23.18 5.68 -27.47
CA THR A 937 21.85 5.97 -28.03
C THR A 937 22.01 6.02 -29.54
N THR A 938 21.35 5.09 -30.24
CA THR A 938 21.33 5.06 -31.70
C THR A 938 19.89 4.91 -32.20
N GLY A 939 19.61 5.46 -33.38
CA GLY A 939 18.29 5.36 -34.01
C GLY A 939 17.28 6.39 -33.51
N THR A 940 16.02 5.97 -33.39
CA THR A 940 14.91 6.87 -33.05
C THR A 940 15.10 7.55 -31.69
N ASN A 941 14.92 8.88 -31.64
CA ASN A 941 14.90 9.63 -30.40
C ASN A 941 13.48 9.66 -29.82
N GLN A 942 13.33 9.23 -28.58
CA GLN A 942 12.06 9.20 -27.84
C GLN A 942 12.31 9.37 -26.34
N PRO A 943 11.32 9.84 -25.55
CA PRO A 943 11.58 10.31 -24.19
C PRO A 943 11.57 9.21 -23.11
N TYR A 944 10.94 8.04 -23.30
CA TYR A 944 10.93 7.00 -22.27
C TYR A 944 12.21 6.17 -22.27
N ARG A 945 13.10 6.37 -21.29
CA ARG A 945 14.45 5.78 -21.29
C ARG A 945 14.67 4.82 -20.11
N TYR A 946 15.49 5.20 -19.12
CA TYR A 946 15.79 4.41 -17.92
C TYR A 946 14.51 4.14 -17.10
N THR A 947 14.36 2.91 -16.62
CA THR A 947 13.22 2.40 -15.82
C THR A 947 11.83 2.67 -16.40
N GLY A 948 11.73 2.95 -17.71
CA GLY A 948 10.48 3.31 -18.38
C GLY A 948 9.92 4.67 -17.97
N THR A 949 10.79 5.57 -17.49
CA THR A 949 10.43 6.92 -17.06
C THR A 949 10.73 7.93 -18.15
N TYR A 950 10.00 9.06 -18.12
CA TYR A 950 10.07 10.09 -19.15
C TYR A 950 11.30 10.98 -18.91
N LEU A 951 12.31 10.89 -19.78
CA LEU A 951 13.45 11.80 -19.85
C LEU A 951 13.01 13.11 -20.48
N ASP A 952 13.01 14.16 -19.67
CA ASP A 952 12.73 15.51 -20.10
C ASP A 952 13.94 16.12 -20.85
N PRO A 953 13.73 17.01 -21.83
CA PRO A 953 14.83 17.71 -22.52
C PRO A 953 15.76 18.49 -21.60
N SER A 954 15.34 18.80 -20.36
CA SER A 954 16.20 19.34 -19.30
C SER A 954 17.29 18.37 -18.81
N GLY A 955 17.25 17.09 -19.21
CA GLY A 955 18.15 16.03 -18.73
C GLY A 955 17.64 15.29 -17.49
N LEU A 956 16.49 15.72 -16.93
CA LEU A 956 15.87 15.13 -15.76
C LEU A 956 14.85 14.06 -16.16
N TYR A 957 14.78 12.97 -15.42
CA TYR A 957 13.67 12.03 -15.50
C TYR A 957 12.48 12.52 -14.67
N LYS A 958 11.30 12.61 -15.29
CA LYS A 958 10.03 12.84 -14.59
C LYS A 958 9.56 11.53 -13.97
N MET A 959 9.66 11.43 -12.64
CA MET A 959 9.30 10.24 -11.86
C MET A 959 8.18 10.59 -10.88
N GLY A 960 6.93 10.34 -11.26
CA GLY A 960 5.73 10.58 -10.44
C GLY A 960 5.75 11.92 -9.68
N ALA A 961 6.02 11.88 -8.38
CA ALA A 961 6.04 13.03 -7.49
C ALA A 961 7.30 13.92 -7.57
N ARG A 962 8.42 13.43 -8.15
CA ARG A 962 9.73 14.12 -8.17
C ARG A 962 10.36 14.18 -9.58
N TYR A 963 11.50 14.85 -9.66
CA TYR A 963 12.41 14.82 -10.80
C TYR A 963 13.75 14.22 -10.38
N TYR A 964 14.29 13.34 -11.22
CA TYR A 964 15.52 12.60 -10.96
C TYR A 964 16.63 13.00 -11.92
N ASP A 965 17.82 13.30 -11.39
CA ASP A 965 19.01 13.59 -12.18
C ASP A 965 19.91 12.34 -12.27
N PRO A 966 20.07 11.72 -13.46
CA PRO A 966 20.89 10.52 -13.62
C PRO A 966 22.41 10.78 -13.59
N GLN A 967 22.85 12.01 -13.88
CA GLN A 967 24.26 12.39 -13.79
C GLN A 967 24.67 12.54 -12.32
N LEU A 968 23.79 13.13 -11.52
CA LEU A 968 23.98 13.24 -10.08
C LEU A 968 23.60 11.98 -9.31
N GLY A 969 22.78 11.09 -9.87
CA GLY A 969 22.30 9.89 -9.20
C GLY A 969 21.36 10.18 -8.03
N ARG A 970 20.63 11.31 -8.05
CA ARG A 970 19.75 11.75 -6.95
C ARG A 970 18.54 12.55 -7.44
N PHE A 971 17.52 12.67 -6.61
CA PHE A 971 16.36 13.52 -6.85
C PHE A 971 16.69 15.00 -6.69
N THR A 972 15.93 15.87 -7.36
CA THR A 972 16.08 17.34 -7.30
C THR A 972 15.24 17.98 -6.18
N GLN A 973 14.42 17.19 -5.49
CA GLN A 973 13.57 17.61 -4.38
C GLN A 973 13.60 16.54 -3.28
N PRO A 974 13.35 16.92 -2.01
CA PRO A 974 13.13 15.94 -0.95
C PRO A 974 11.93 15.04 -1.27
N ASP A 975 11.99 13.78 -0.84
CA ASP A 975 10.85 12.86 -0.87
C ASP A 975 9.63 13.51 -0.18
N PRO A 976 8.55 13.80 -0.91
CA PRO A 976 7.37 14.44 -0.33
C PRO A 976 6.66 13.55 0.69
N SER A 977 6.94 12.25 0.71
CA SER A 977 6.37 11.31 1.67
C SER A 977 7.11 11.29 3.02
N GLY A 978 8.36 11.78 3.06
CA GLY A 978 9.22 11.73 4.26
C GLY A 978 9.63 10.31 4.69
N LYS A 979 9.41 9.32 3.83
CA LYS A 979 9.62 7.89 4.13
C LYS A 979 11.10 7.48 4.03
N GLU A 980 11.84 8.01 3.06
CA GLU A 980 13.31 7.92 2.92
C GLU A 980 13.99 8.72 4.05
N SER A 981 15.09 8.28 4.69
CA SER A 981 15.83 9.20 5.60
C SER A 981 16.73 10.13 4.78
N ASN A 982 17.41 9.59 3.77
CA ASN A 982 18.01 10.43 2.75
C ASN A 982 16.96 10.78 1.69
N LEU A 983 16.29 11.91 1.90
CA LEU A 983 15.18 12.39 1.08
C LEU A 983 15.55 12.68 -0.39
N TYR A 984 16.83 12.66 -0.75
CA TYR A 984 17.30 12.88 -2.12
C TYR A 984 17.87 11.62 -2.78
N ALA A 985 18.23 10.59 -2.02
CA ALA A 985 18.93 9.43 -2.55
C ALA A 985 18.02 8.63 -3.49
N TYR A 986 18.50 8.33 -4.69
CA TYR A 986 17.77 7.44 -5.59
C TYR A 986 17.96 5.98 -5.19
N ALA A 987 16.85 5.25 -5.13
CA ALA A 987 16.84 3.79 -4.92
C ALA A 987 17.60 3.34 -3.65
N ALA A 988 17.68 4.19 -2.63
CA ALA A 988 18.48 3.99 -1.41
C ALA A 988 19.95 3.60 -1.68
N GLY A 989 20.52 4.06 -2.80
CA GLY A 989 21.88 3.70 -3.21
C GLY A 989 22.01 2.35 -3.91
N ASP A 990 20.92 1.63 -4.19
CA ASP A 990 20.92 0.35 -4.91
C ASP A 990 20.09 0.41 -6.21
N PRO A 991 20.56 1.14 -7.24
CA PRO A 991 19.81 1.34 -8.48
C PRO A 991 19.76 0.11 -9.39
N ILE A 992 20.38 -1.02 -8.98
CA ILE A 992 20.37 -2.29 -9.72
C ILE A 992 19.21 -3.16 -9.25
N ASN A 993 18.94 -3.18 -7.95
CA ASN A 993 17.90 -4.01 -7.37
C ASN A 993 16.61 -3.22 -7.03
N ARG A 994 16.66 -1.88 -7.06
CA ARG A 994 15.55 -0.98 -6.72
C ARG A 994 15.40 0.14 -7.75
N PHE A 995 14.16 0.61 -7.95
CA PHE A 995 13.85 1.69 -8.90
C PHE A 995 12.50 2.36 -8.58
N ASP A 996 12.52 3.69 -8.49
CA ASP A 996 11.39 4.53 -8.03
C ASP A 996 10.82 5.43 -9.15
N PRO A 997 9.98 4.90 -10.05
CA PRO A 997 9.29 5.74 -11.04
C PRO A 997 8.15 6.56 -10.44
N SER A 998 7.78 6.32 -9.17
CA SER A 998 6.74 7.08 -8.47
C SER A 998 7.26 8.39 -7.86
N GLY A 999 8.57 8.51 -7.65
CA GLY A 999 9.16 9.64 -6.94
C GLY A 999 8.85 9.64 -5.43
N GLU A 1000 8.69 8.47 -4.79
CA GLU A 1000 8.60 8.26 -3.33
C GLU A 1000 9.57 7.15 -2.90
N ALA A 1001 9.81 6.99 -1.60
CA ALA A 1001 10.12 5.71 -0.97
C ALA A 1001 9.28 4.51 -1.48
N ASN A 1002 9.67 3.89 -2.59
CA ASN A 1002 8.80 3.00 -3.36
C ASN A 1002 9.62 2.10 -4.29
N ALA A 1003 10.54 1.32 -3.71
CA ALA A 1003 11.68 0.65 -4.37
C ALA A 1003 11.33 -0.41 -5.43
N LEU A 1004 10.14 -1.02 -5.38
CA LEU A 1004 9.59 -1.87 -6.45
C LEU A 1004 8.38 -1.22 -7.14
N SER A 1005 8.06 0.05 -6.86
CA SER A 1005 6.92 0.70 -7.53
C SER A 1005 7.03 0.74 -9.06
N GLY A 1006 8.23 0.55 -9.62
CA GLY A 1006 8.40 0.36 -11.06
C GLY A 1006 8.10 -1.02 -11.62
N PHE A 1007 7.94 -2.02 -10.77
CA PHE A 1007 7.47 -3.36 -11.11
C PHE A 1007 5.97 -3.53 -10.84
N VAL A 1008 5.43 -2.88 -9.77
CA VAL A 1008 4.04 -3.02 -9.27
C VAL A 1008 2.98 -3.03 -10.38
N ASP A 1009 3.04 -2.00 -11.21
CA ASP A 1009 2.08 -1.73 -12.27
C ASP A 1009 2.64 -2.08 -13.67
N ARG A 1010 3.80 -2.76 -13.71
CA ARG A 1010 4.44 -3.22 -14.95
C ARG A 1010 4.35 -4.72 -15.15
N VAL A 1011 4.32 -5.48 -14.06
CA VAL A 1011 4.04 -6.91 -14.01
C VAL A 1011 2.92 -7.05 -12.97
N GLY A 1012 1.68 -7.13 -13.44
CA GLY A 1012 0.50 -7.06 -12.58
C GLY A 1012 0.55 -8.05 -11.41
N LYS A 1013 -0.07 -7.65 -10.29
CA LYS A 1013 -0.27 -8.40 -9.04
C LYS A 1013 0.76 -8.20 -7.93
N TYR A 1014 1.59 -7.16 -7.93
CA TYR A 1014 2.19 -6.65 -6.67
C TYR A 1014 1.14 -5.94 -5.76
N LYS A 1015 -0.14 -5.91 -6.19
CA LYS A 1015 -1.33 -5.36 -5.50
C LYS A 1015 -1.37 -5.65 -4.00
N ASP A 1016 -1.09 -6.89 -3.63
CA ASP A 1016 -1.30 -7.47 -2.30
C ASP A 1016 -0.05 -7.29 -1.40
N TYR A 1017 1.03 -6.74 -1.99
CA TYR A 1017 2.39 -6.85 -1.47
C TYR A 1017 2.84 -5.57 -0.75
N ILE A 1018 2.18 -4.44 -1.02
CA ILE A 1018 2.45 -3.11 -0.43
C ILE A 1018 1.93 -3.02 1.03
N ASP A 1019 1.12 -3.99 1.46
CA ASP A 1019 0.46 -3.98 2.76
C ASP A 1019 0.75 -5.23 3.60
N LEU A 1020 1.31 -6.30 3.02
CA LEU A 1020 1.84 -7.47 3.73
C LEU A 1020 2.63 -7.14 5.00
N GLY A 1021 3.58 -6.20 4.86
CA GLY A 1021 4.40 -5.71 5.97
C GLY A 1021 3.59 -4.91 6.99
N LYS A 1022 2.55 -4.19 6.56
CA LYS A 1022 1.61 -3.49 7.45
C LYS A 1022 0.80 -4.47 8.29
N ASP A 1023 0.37 -5.58 7.68
CA ASP A 1023 -0.39 -6.64 8.35
C ASP A 1023 0.51 -7.40 9.35
N ALA A 1024 1.76 -7.66 8.97
CA ALA A 1024 2.76 -8.28 9.84
C ALA A 1024 3.10 -7.42 11.08
N TRP A 1025 3.13 -6.10 10.92
CA TRP A 1025 3.42 -5.13 11.99
C TRP A 1025 2.24 -4.92 12.94
N ASN A 1026 1.05 -4.61 12.41
CA ASN A 1026 -0.08 -4.20 13.26
C ASN A 1026 -0.65 -5.37 14.10
N GLY A 1027 -0.67 -6.59 13.56
CA GLY A 1027 -1.03 -7.80 14.28
C GLY A 1027 -2.26 -8.54 13.74
N ASP A 1028 -3.14 -7.89 12.96
CA ASP A 1028 -4.16 -8.60 12.18
C ASP A 1028 -3.52 -9.26 10.95
N TRP A 1029 -2.89 -10.41 11.18
CA TRP A 1029 -2.23 -11.20 10.14
C TRP A 1029 -3.19 -11.77 9.08
N LYS A 1030 -4.50 -11.43 9.12
CA LYS A 1030 -5.51 -11.68 8.07
C LYS A 1030 -4.93 -11.35 6.70
N GLY A 1031 -4.27 -10.19 6.67
CA GLY A 1031 -3.68 -9.67 5.48
C GLY A 1031 -2.41 -10.42 5.08
N VAL A 1032 -1.57 -10.88 6.02
CA VAL A 1032 -0.41 -11.74 5.74
C VAL A 1032 -0.84 -13.06 5.10
N GLY A 1033 -1.80 -13.76 5.71
CA GLY A 1033 -2.33 -15.01 5.21
C GLY A 1033 -3.00 -14.85 3.83
N SER A 1034 -3.95 -13.93 3.67
CA SER A 1034 -4.66 -13.70 2.39
C SER A 1034 -3.74 -13.23 1.26
N THR A 1035 -2.76 -12.39 1.60
CA THR A 1035 -1.72 -11.93 0.67
C THR A 1035 -0.81 -13.08 0.23
N LEU A 1036 -0.39 -13.97 1.16
CA LEU A 1036 0.38 -15.18 0.82
C LEU A 1036 -0.39 -16.16 -0.09
N ALA A 1037 -1.73 -16.11 -0.15
CA ALA A 1037 -2.53 -16.91 -1.10
C ALA A 1037 -2.48 -16.34 -2.53
N GLY A 1038 -2.43 -15.02 -2.68
CA GLY A 1038 -2.25 -14.35 -3.97
C GLY A 1038 -0.81 -14.37 -4.48
N MET A 1039 0.17 -14.47 -3.56
CA MET A 1039 1.61 -14.30 -3.79
C MET A 1039 2.40 -15.54 -4.19
N ALA A 1040 1.79 -16.72 -4.32
CA ALA A 1040 2.58 -17.94 -4.52
C ALA A 1040 3.09 -18.03 -5.97
N GLY A 1041 4.05 -17.17 -6.30
CA GLY A 1041 4.66 -17.04 -7.62
C GLY A 1041 4.79 -15.62 -8.16
N GLY A 1042 5.79 -14.86 -7.71
CA GLY A 1042 6.06 -13.53 -8.27
C GLY A 1042 7.50 -13.10 -7.98
N ALA A 1043 8.12 -12.36 -8.89
CA ALA A 1043 9.57 -12.08 -8.89
C ALA A 1043 10.20 -11.43 -7.65
N LEU A 1044 11.12 -12.14 -6.98
CA LEU A 1044 11.94 -11.62 -5.89
C LEU A 1044 13.10 -10.73 -6.38
N VAL A 1045 13.26 -9.54 -5.81
CA VAL A 1045 14.58 -8.90 -5.67
C VAL A 1045 14.62 -8.37 -4.25
N GLY A 1046 15.41 -8.99 -3.38
CA GLY A 1046 15.30 -8.76 -1.93
C GLY A 1046 16.00 -7.52 -1.42
N SER A 1047 15.37 -6.99 -0.38
CA SER A 1047 15.84 -5.88 0.46
C SER A 1047 16.92 -6.37 1.42
N THR A 1048 18.13 -5.84 1.26
CA THR A 1048 19.21 -5.99 2.23
C THR A 1048 18.95 -5.26 3.54
N CYS A 1049 19.32 -5.88 4.67
CA CYS A 1049 18.92 -5.39 5.99
C CYS A 1049 19.65 -4.14 6.45
N ALA A 1050 20.87 -3.86 6.00
CA ALA A 1050 21.53 -2.60 6.31
C ALA A 1050 21.31 -1.50 5.22
N ALA A 1051 20.43 -1.77 4.25
CA ALA A 1051 20.13 -0.88 3.12
C ALA A 1051 18.76 -0.20 3.22
N VAL A 1052 18.45 0.40 4.37
CA VAL A 1052 17.06 0.77 4.65
C VAL A 1052 16.94 2.15 5.27
N THR A 1053 16.23 3.03 4.57
CA THR A 1053 15.03 3.58 5.22
C THR A 1053 13.83 3.10 4.38
N VAL A 1054 12.59 3.49 4.69
CA VAL A 1054 11.42 2.95 4.00
C VAL A 1054 11.58 3.18 2.51
N ALA A 1055 11.34 2.12 1.75
CA ALA A 1055 11.12 2.19 0.32
C ALA A 1055 10.14 1.06 -0.03
N PHE A 1056 8.88 1.41 -0.29
CA PHE A 1056 7.79 0.44 -0.36
C PHE A 1056 7.98 -0.58 -1.48
N GLY A 1057 7.86 -1.84 -1.06
CA GLY A 1057 8.17 -3.00 -1.86
C GLY A 1057 9.66 -3.17 -2.14
N VAL A 1058 10.25 -4.19 -1.55
CA VAL A 1058 11.27 -4.99 -2.24
C VAL A 1058 10.99 -6.46 -1.92
N ALA A 1059 11.26 -7.34 -2.87
CA ALA A 1059 10.86 -8.75 -2.87
C ALA A 1059 9.35 -9.03 -2.75
N THR A 1060 9.05 -10.31 -2.71
CA THR A 1060 7.76 -11.00 -2.90
C THR A 1060 7.81 -12.30 -2.08
N GLY A 1061 6.87 -13.22 -2.33
CA GLY A 1061 7.09 -14.65 -2.10
C GLY A 1061 7.72 -15.01 -0.75
N GLY A 1062 7.10 -14.57 0.35
CA GLY A 1062 7.39 -15.04 1.72
C GLY A 1062 8.78 -14.72 2.31
N ALA A 1063 9.85 -15.39 1.88
CA ALA A 1063 11.05 -15.56 2.70
C ALA A 1063 12.10 -14.42 2.68
N GLY A 1064 11.79 -13.29 2.04
CA GLY A 1064 12.44 -12.02 2.37
C GLY A 1064 11.81 -11.31 3.56
N LEU A 1065 10.53 -11.59 3.86
CA LEU A 1065 9.63 -10.53 4.32
C LEU A 1065 9.35 -10.49 5.82
N VAL A 1066 9.56 -11.53 6.62
CA VAL A 1066 9.47 -11.29 8.07
C VAL A 1066 10.62 -10.40 8.54
N THR A 1067 11.82 -10.74 8.10
CA THR A 1067 13.05 -10.08 8.50
C THR A 1067 13.25 -8.77 7.72
N GLY A 1068 12.89 -8.79 6.43
CA GLY A 1068 12.79 -7.61 5.58
C GLY A 1068 11.65 -6.68 5.99
N ALA A 1069 10.46 -7.18 6.41
CA ALA A 1069 9.40 -6.35 7.01
C ALA A 1069 9.79 -5.84 8.38
N ALA A 1070 10.60 -6.57 9.16
CA ALA A 1070 11.13 -6.05 10.41
C ALA A 1070 12.25 -5.01 10.18
N CYS A 1071 13.04 -5.12 9.10
CA CYS A 1071 14.05 -4.14 8.67
C CYS A 1071 13.34 -2.90 8.06
N LEU A 1072 12.27 -3.12 7.30
CA LEU A 1072 11.28 -2.13 6.85
C LEU A 1072 10.56 -1.48 8.03
N VAL A 1073 10.12 -2.22 9.04
CA VAL A 1073 9.38 -1.71 10.21
C VAL A 1073 10.30 -0.93 11.15
N ALA A 1074 11.58 -1.30 11.23
CA ALA A 1074 12.58 -0.49 11.89
C ALA A 1074 12.78 0.86 11.17
N SER A 1075 12.69 0.86 9.83
CA SER A 1075 12.62 2.11 9.07
C SER A 1075 11.24 2.79 9.06
N GLU A 1076 10.15 2.04 9.23
CA GLU A 1076 8.80 2.59 9.39
C GLU A 1076 8.74 3.33 10.71
N VAL A 1077 9.20 2.78 11.84
CA VAL A 1077 9.38 3.60 13.05
C VAL A 1077 10.33 4.77 12.78
N GLY A 1078 11.31 4.63 11.90
CA GLY A 1078 12.15 5.71 11.36
C GLY A 1078 11.38 6.91 10.76
N SER A 1079 10.35 6.72 9.93
CA SER A 1079 9.63 7.80 9.21
C SER A 1079 8.11 7.90 9.45
N TYR A 1080 7.48 6.86 9.99
CA TYR A 1080 6.11 6.85 10.55
C TYR A 1080 6.02 7.64 11.86
N ALA A 1081 7.08 7.72 12.67
CA ALA A 1081 7.02 8.48 13.92
C ALA A 1081 6.80 9.99 13.70
N ALA A 1082 7.02 10.48 12.47
CA ALA A 1082 6.53 11.77 11.99
C ALA A 1082 5.27 11.59 11.13
N SER A 1083 5.36 10.87 10.00
CA SER A 1083 4.28 10.81 9.00
C SER A 1083 3.05 10.01 9.42
N ASP A 1084 3.12 9.03 10.34
CA ASP A 1084 1.96 8.33 10.88
C ASP A 1084 1.35 9.05 12.08
N PHE A 1085 2.10 9.95 12.71
CA PHE A 1085 1.53 10.91 13.64
C PHE A 1085 0.81 12.05 12.89
N VAL A 1086 1.33 12.44 11.72
CA VAL A 1086 0.66 13.32 10.75
C VAL A 1086 -0.52 12.62 10.06
N ASP A 1087 -0.40 11.38 9.60
CA ASP A 1087 -1.47 10.62 8.94
C ASP A 1087 -2.53 10.12 9.94
N ARG A 1088 -2.18 9.96 11.22
CA ARG A 1088 -3.16 9.85 12.31
C ARG A 1088 -3.71 11.22 12.72
N GLN A 1089 -3.30 12.34 12.10
CA GLN A 1089 -3.71 13.76 12.33
C GLN A 1089 -3.99 14.58 11.03
N PHE A 1090 -4.43 13.93 9.93
CA PHE A 1090 -4.82 14.54 8.64
C PHE A 1090 -6.27 14.18 8.25
#